data_AF-A0A7S3Q2V3-F1
#
_entry.id   AF-A0A7S3Q2V3-F1
#
_cell.length_a   1.000
_cell.length_b   1.000
_cell.length_c   1.000
_cell.angle_alpha   90.00
_cell.angle_beta   90.00
_cell.angle_gamma   90.00
#
_symmetry.space_group_name_H-M   'P 1'
#
loop_
_entity.id
_entity.type
_entity.pdbx_description
1 polymer ?
#
loop_
_entity_poly.entity_id
_entity_poly.type
_entity_poly.pdbx_seq_one_letter_code
_entity_poly.pdbx_strand_id
1 'polypeptide(L)'
;MTAQNIVDDSPGIARVTFRVRCESLGYGEAVFLHPNNKSSRPIPLYTTARKYPWFTSRSPAAIPVQKDDETATYSYRYAVFRAGVFHRWEDPSDGPSDDGNVKMDVENEGTIATHKVPLKLLTVGEEYTINDVLGVTFGHPNIDHIRVPHNSGYEEMTMLHSTHRIDSFQKVKSGTSLSTSIHRVSSIPDTKKKKVGFAPEPPSYQGTDGHGGGSSAGMKREPVHLDSTDGLIVASAFLPVHLHRSPEGEWSADWDYEALLSMQTHLRVTRIGVVKWRGWHGNFGQQTCNKKSPQEGGVPVDERHKVEECLRQFNCVPVWVEPLLFGEMYNGFCKGVLWPVLHNVTSVYSSRPDGGGDKEVNDTASFQTTKSHSKSGDMNVEETLSNVSDRFTQYQMDDVAMGTIHGDGGKEASLWAAYTAVNRKFVEIIVQCFNEGDLVWIHGFHLLVLPSFLTRRLPMAKIGLFLHTPFPSSEIFRTLWCREDLLRGMLNADQVGFHLFEYARHFLTCSRRLLGLKYGMIPDEAGGHNLAIEMNGRHVAVTSIHAGIEPPILSQVLTHQSTVDRAVSIRNQFKGKVIFCAIDRMESLKGIPLKMLGLERFLNMCPEWVGKIVLIQVGISAFERGDDYVRTKKETLAMVAKINKIWPGTVQFQECSEAEMRLPQRIALMRASDVIMVTPIRDGLNLIPLEFTAVHQDALTEEGRSDGRRRGICILSEFSSSTRVMRGALHVNPWKISELANSFHQALNMSIDERMRRLNTASEFVSRVTTERWAMAVLLDLKAVQKSADVGMYSGAGLGLGYRILGMNRGFESLDASAVSKAYKKARGRLIFLDYGGTILSNDNLDAFSRFQVATKSRKYTVPTSAMISTLKDLCSDKRNIVFVVSGKERHSLTETLNDIPNLGLAAEHGMFISWPTQNTGQKRMWDSLVPDTDRSWRSIAITIMEVYSSRTHGSYIEETEMKVLWQYRDADPEFGYLQARELEDHLSNVLRSFSVDILHGGVEEGGYVEVRPKGVNKGVVATHILKNVPKMSTWEKVDFLFALGDDHCDEPMLSVMRQVGRRAIDARRARNHESPLPPLPASVALVDVSSCDNYVSPSIATFTCTVGKKPSAAANYLNDVDEVQEFLDTLVKVSTRNDRFYSAVNLRELDNNAVISPFIRPNTTTIAPATQGGMFSNNRSLNAGSRSMSMGNFHVASDFRKSEPAKVSANLSEFLGTMEDDDDDEDGIFI
;
A
#
# COMPACT_ATOMS: atom_id res chain seq x y z
N MET A 1 -3.20 26.63 -76.92
CA MET A 1 -3.49 25.60 -77.94
C MET A 1 -3.31 24.23 -77.31
N THR A 2 -3.89 23.20 -77.94
CA THR A 2 -3.75 21.78 -77.64
C THR A 2 -2.29 21.29 -77.74
N ALA A 3 -1.89 20.14 -77.19
CA ALA A 3 -2.43 19.32 -76.09
C ALA A 3 -1.43 18.18 -75.78
N GLN A 4 -1.47 17.60 -74.59
CA GLN A 4 -1.28 16.16 -74.41
C GLN A 4 -1.84 15.70 -73.06
N ASN A 5 -2.66 14.64 -73.08
CA ASN A 5 -3.10 13.98 -71.85
C ASN A 5 -1.96 13.07 -71.37
N ILE A 6 -1.45 13.33 -70.17
CA ILE A 6 -0.88 12.26 -69.35
C ILE A 6 -2.00 11.82 -68.41
N VAL A 7 -2.46 10.59 -68.58
CA VAL A 7 -3.32 9.93 -67.59
C VAL A 7 -2.41 9.53 -66.44
N ASP A 8 -2.35 10.37 -65.41
CA ASP A 8 -1.73 10.01 -64.14
C ASP A 8 -2.77 9.21 -63.33
N ASP A 9 -2.67 7.89 -63.39
CA ASP A 9 -3.61 6.91 -62.84
C ASP A 9 -3.47 6.79 -61.30
N SER A 10 -3.45 7.97 -60.67
CA SER A 10 -3.27 8.19 -59.26
C SER A 10 -4.63 8.14 -58.54
N PRO A 11 -4.73 7.44 -57.38
CA PRO A 11 -6.01 7.25 -56.72
C PRO A 11 -6.62 8.58 -56.27
N GLY A 12 -7.90 8.79 -56.57
CA GLY A 12 -8.59 10.03 -56.28
C GLY A 12 -8.70 10.28 -54.78
N ILE A 13 -7.90 11.19 -54.22
CA ILE A 13 -7.88 11.45 -52.78
C ILE A 13 -8.98 12.45 -52.38
N ALA A 14 -9.82 12.06 -51.43
CA ALA A 14 -10.64 12.96 -50.62
C ALA A 14 -9.94 13.31 -49.31
N ARG A 15 -10.30 14.44 -48.68
CA ARG A 15 -9.70 14.91 -47.43
C ARG A 15 -10.70 14.84 -46.29
N VAL A 16 -10.33 14.19 -45.18
CA VAL A 16 -11.23 14.02 -44.02
C VAL A 16 -10.58 14.50 -42.74
N THR A 17 -11.16 15.54 -42.14
CA THR A 17 -10.79 16.08 -40.83
C THR A 17 -11.66 15.41 -39.76
N PHE A 18 -11.01 14.75 -38.81
CA PHE A 18 -11.70 14.04 -37.73
C PHE A 18 -11.81 14.91 -36.48
N ARG A 19 -12.97 14.88 -35.82
CA ARG A 19 -13.27 15.60 -34.59
C ARG A 19 -13.91 14.68 -33.55
N VAL A 20 -13.31 14.62 -32.37
CA VAL A 20 -13.65 13.71 -31.27
C VAL A 20 -13.78 14.50 -29.97
N ARG A 21 -14.63 14.07 -29.04
CA ARG A 21 -14.71 14.62 -27.68
C ARG A 21 -14.01 13.69 -26.69
N CYS A 22 -13.10 14.24 -25.88
CA CYS A 22 -12.48 13.57 -24.74
C CYS A 22 -13.49 13.47 -23.59
N GLU A 23 -13.71 12.27 -23.04
CA GLU A 23 -14.32 12.10 -21.72
C GLU A 23 -13.27 12.31 -20.63
N SER A 24 -13.65 12.91 -19.50
CA SER A 24 -12.69 13.60 -18.61
C SER A 24 -11.94 12.71 -17.61
N LEU A 25 -11.32 11.64 -18.09
CA LEU A 25 -10.26 10.95 -17.33
C LEU A 25 -8.95 11.76 -17.30
N GLY A 26 -8.05 11.39 -16.39
CA GLY A 26 -6.88 12.19 -16.04
C GLY A 26 -5.64 11.94 -16.90
N TYR A 27 -4.84 13.00 -17.05
CA TYR A 27 -3.43 12.99 -17.43
C TYR A 27 -3.06 12.63 -18.88
N GLY A 28 -2.86 13.69 -19.68
CA GLY A 28 -1.90 13.66 -20.80
C GLY A 28 -2.34 12.88 -22.04
N GLU A 29 -3.66 12.72 -22.23
CA GLU A 29 -4.21 11.97 -23.35
C GLU A 29 -3.82 12.60 -24.70
N ALA A 30 -3.20 11.78 -25.55
CA ALA A 30 -2.95 12.08 -26.95
C ALA A 30 -3.71 11.06 -27.79
N VAL A 31 -4.85 11.46 -28.35
CA VAL A 31 -5.66 10.57 -29.18
C VAL A 31 -5.04 10.48 -30.57
N PHE A 32 -4.69 9.26 -30.98
CA PHE A 32 -4.20 8.97 -32.33
C PHE A 32 -5.23 8.16 -33.10
N LEU A 33 -5.49 8.54 -34.34
CA LEU A 33 -6.27 7.75 -35.28
C LEU A 33 -5.35 6.78 -36.01
N HIS A 34 -5.65 5.48 -35.98
CA HIS A 34 -5.02 4.53 -36.90
C HIS A 34 -6.05 4.15 -37.97
N PRO A 35 -5.79 4.47 -39.25
CA PRO A 35 -6.58 3.91 -40.33
C PRO A 35 -6.26 2.43 -40.45
N ASN A 36 -7.27 1.58 -40.65
CA ASN A 36 -7.13 0.12 -40.56
C ASN A 36 -6.47 -0.52 -41.82
N ASN A 37 -5.71 0.28 -42.58
CA ASN A 37 -5.03 -0.10 -43.81
C ASN A 37 -3.53 -0.32 -43.54
N LYS A 38 -2.94 -1.40 -44.09
CA LYS A 38 -1.69 -2.01 -43.59
C LYS A 38 -0.39 -1.19 -43.76
N SER A 39 -0.48 0.05 -44.23
CA SER A 39 0.67 0.94 -44.52
C SER A 39 0.55 2.37 -43.99
N SER A 40 -0.61 2.77 -43.44
CA SER A 40 -0.88 4.15 -43.03
C SER A 40 -0.40 4.45 -41.60
N ARG A 41 0.41 5.50 -41.44
CA ARG A 41 0.87 6.01 -40.14
C ARG A 41 -0.29 6.61 -39.32
N PRO A 42 -0.23 6.56 -37.98
CA PRO A 42 -1.26 7.14 -37.12
C PRO A 42 -1.30 8.68 -37.23
N ILE A 43 -2.50 9.25 -37.16
CA ILE A 43 -2.77 10.69 -37.28
C ILE A 43 -3.05 11.28 -35.88
N PRO A 44 -2.22 12.21 -35.39
CA PRO A 44 -2.43 12.84 -34.08
C PRO A 44 -3.57 13.87 -34.10
N LEU A 45 -4.45 13.80 -33.08
CA LEU A 45 -5.46 14.82 -32.79
C LEU A 45 -4.92 15.87 -31.79
N TYR A 46 -5.41 17.11 -31.91
CA TYR A 46 -4.97 18.25 -31.10
C TYR A 46 -6.18 19.07 -30.62
N THR A 47 -6.04 19.72 -29.46
CA THR A 47 -7.03 20.68 -28.93
C THR A 47 -6.36 22.00 -28.53
N THR A 48 -7.16 23.00 -28.19
CA THR A 48 -6.73 24.24 -27.53
C THR A 48 -7.62 24.50 -26.31
N ALA A 49 -7.18 25.33 -25.36
CA ALA A 49 -7.95 25.62 -24.13
C ALA A 49 -9.39 26.13 -24.39
N ARG A 50 -9.65 26.82 -25.51
CA ARG A 50 -11.02 27.23 -25.92
C ARG A 50 -11.81 26.15 -26.67
N LYS A 51 -11.18 25.06 -27.09
CA LYS A 51 -11.82 23.94 -27.84
C LYS A 51 -12.00 22.68 -27.01
N TYR A 52 -11.26 22.50 -25.91
CA TYR A 52 -11.47 21.39 -24.95
C TYR A 52 -12.95 21.34 -24.49
N PRO A 53 -13.58 20.14 -24.39
CA PRO A 53 -13.04 18.79 -24.52
C PRO A 53 -12.86 18.25 -25.96
N TRP A 54 -13.00 19.06 -27.01
CA TRP A 54 -12.91 18.61 -28.40
C TRP A 54 -11.48 18.60 -28.95
N PHE A 55 -11.10 17.51 -29.59
CA PHE A 55 -9.84 17.32 -30.30
C PHE A 55 -10.10 17.16 -31.81
N THR A 56 -9.18 17.66 -32.63
CA THR A 56 -9.29 17.70 -34.10
C THR A 56 -7.97 17.33 -34.77
N SER A 57 -8.01 16.64 -35.91
CA SER A 57 -6.80 16.33 -36.69
C SER A 57 -6.15 17.60 -37.23
N ARG A 58 -4.84 17.79 -36.99
CA ARG A 58 -4.11 19.02 -37.37
C ARG A 58 -4.03 19.27 -38.89
N SER A 59 -4.22 18.21 -39.68
CA SER A 59 -4.38 18.23 -41.12
C SER A 59 -5.38 17.15 -41.51
N PRO A 60 -6.15 17.32 -42.61
CA PRO A 60 -7.07 16.29 -43.06
C PRO A 60 -6.33 15.00 -43.44
N ALA A 61 -6.93 13.85 -43.15
CA ALA A 61 -6.48 12.56 -43.63
C ALA A 61 -6.71 12.45 -45.14
N ALA A 62 -5.71 11.95 -45.87
CA ALA A 62 -5.84 11.61 -47.28
C ALA A 62 -6.48 10.22 -47.40
N ILE A 63 -7.75 10.16 -47.82
CA ILE A 63 -8.49 8.92 -48.06
C ILE A 63 -8.55 8.67 -49.57
N PRO A 64 -7.99 7.56 -50.10
CA PRO A 64 -8.14 7.22 -51.50
C PRO A 64 -9.57 6.73 -51.77
N VAL A 65 -10.22 7.33 -52.76
CA VAL A 65 -11.56 6.98 -53.27
C VAL A 65 -11.38 6.32 -54.64
N GLN A 66 -11.81 5.07 -54.75
CA GLN A 66 -12.01 4.41 -56.05
C GLN A 66 -13.39 4.80 -56.60
N LYS A 67 -13.50 5.03 -57.91
CA LYS A 67 -14.72 5.61 -58.50
C LYS A 67 -15.88 4.61 -58.67
N ASP A 68 -15.57 3.32 -58.69
CA ASP A 68 -16.47 2.29 -59.24
C ASP A 68 -16.86 1.20 -58.21
N ASP A 69 -16.63 1.43 -56.90
CA ASP A 69 -17.08 0.55 -55.81
C ASP A 69 -17.99 1.31 -54.83
N GLU A 70 -19.30 1.12 -54.95
CA GLU A 70 -20.31 1.72 -54.08
C GLU A 70 -20.32 1.17 -52.64
N THR A 71 -19.61 0.06 -52.39
CA THR A 71 -19.54 -0.62 -51.09
C THR A 71 -18.27 -0.30 -50.30
N ALA A 72 -17.26 0.28 -50.96
CA ALA A 72 -15.98 0.58 -50.35
C ALA A 72 -16.11 1.54 -49.13
N THR A 73 -15.45 1.16 -48.03
CA THR A 73 -15.48 1.89 -46.75
C THR A 73 -14.08 2.06 -46.17
N TYR A 74 -13.72 3.28 -45.77
CA TYR A 74 -12.46 3.54 -45.08
C TYR A 74 -12.64 3.32 -43.58
N SER A 75 -11.95 2.30 -43.04
CA SER A 75 -12.10 1.89 -41.64
C SER A 75 -11.04 2.56 -40.75
N TYR A 76 -11.42 3.03 -39.57
CA TYR A 76 -10.51 3.69 -38.61
C TYR A 76 -10.86 3.40 -37.15
N ARG A 77 -9.90 3.64 -36.24
CA ARG A 77 -10.04 3.54 -34.76
C ARG A 77 -9.27 4.64 -34.03
N TYR A 78 -9.64 4.90 -32.78
CA TYR A 78 -8.92 5.81 -31.87
C TYR A 78 -8.03 5.03 -30.89
N ALA A 79 -6.85 5.55 -30.56
CA ALA A 79 -6.03 5.10 -29.44
C ALA A 79 -6.18 6.02 -28.24
N VAL A 80 -6.36 5.42 -27.06
CA VAL A 80 -6.38 6.08 -25.76
C VAL A 80 -5.00 5.92 -25.11
N PHE A 81 -4.47 6.99 -24.54
CA PHE A 81 -3.19 7.03 -23.83
C PHE A 81 -3.40 7.55 -22.42
N ARG A 82 -3.05 6.77 -21.38
CA ARG A 82 -3.14 7.18 -19.97
C ARG A 82 -1.75 7.52 -19.44
N ALA A 83 -1.61 8.67 -18.79
CA ALA A 83 -0.33 9.17 -18.25
C ALA A 83 0.84 9.22 -19.27
N GLY A 84 0.53 9.31 -20.57
CA GLY A 84 1.52 9.31 -21.67
C GLY A 84 1.92 7.93 -22.19
N VAL A 85 1.36 6.84 -21.66
CA VAL A 85 1.55 5.46 -22.15
C VAL A 85 0.31 5.02 -22.93
N PHE A 86 0.48 4.25 -24.01
CA PHE A 86 -0.65 3.66 -24.74
C PHE A 86 -1.46 2.75 -23.81
N HIS A 87 -2.77 2.95 -23.75
CA HIS A 87 -3.66 2.20 -22.86
C HIS A 87 -4.49 1.16 -23.62
N ARG A 88 -5.21 1.58 -24.67
CA ARG A 88 -6.01 0.70 -25.54
C ARG A 88 -6.32 1.35 -26.88
N TRP A 89 -6.69 0.54 -27.87
CA TRP A 89 -7.57 1.00 -28.94
C TRP A 89 -9.00 1.02 -28.41
N GLU A 90 -9.80 1.97 -28.86
CA GLU A 90 -11.20 2.12 -28.48
C GLU A 90 -12.11 1.71 -29.63
N ASP A 91 -13.01 0.77 -29.35
CA ASP A 91 -14.09 0.36 -30.24
C ASP A 91 -15.31 1.29 -30.04
N PRO A 92 -16.19 1.47 -31.05
CA PRO A 92 -17.42 2.24 -30.89
C PRO A 92 -18.29 1.70 -29.76
N SER A 93 -18.63 2.57 -28.81
CA SER A 93 -19.82 2.41 -27.98
C SER A 93 -21.03 2.80 -28.83
N ASP A 94 -21.77 1.83 -29.36
CA ASP A 94 -23.04 2.08 -30.02
C ASP A 94 -24.00 2.84 -29.08
N GLY A 95 -24.87 3.65 -29.68
CA GLY A 95 -25.88 4.43 -28.97
C GLY A 95 -26.95 3.56 -28.28
N PRO A 96 -27.93 4.18 -27.60
CA PRO A 96 -28.96 3.44 -26.86
C PRO A 96 -29.70 2.47 -27.77
N SER A 97 -29.78 1.22 -27.32
CA SER A 97 -30.55 0.16 -27.97
C SER A 97 -32.05 0.38 -27.74
N ASP A 98 -32.80 0.54 -28.81
CA ASP A 98 -34.20 0.11 -28.90
C ASP A 98 -34.64 0.12 -30.39
N ASP A 99 -34.80 -1.05 -30.99
CA ASP A 99 -36.15 -1.58 -31.26
C ASP A 99 -36.07 -3.10 -31.58
N GLY A 100 -37.21 -3.78 -31.57
CA GLY A 100 -37.29 -5.25 -31.66
C GLY A 100 -37.10 -5.86 -33.08
N ASN A 101 -36.74 -7.15 -33.10
CA ASN A 101 -36.76 -8.05 -34.27
C ASN A 101 -35.81 -7.74 -35.45
N VAL A 102 -34.49 -7.90 -35.24
CA VAL A 102 -33.58 -8.37 -36.29
C VAL A 102 -32.76 -9.54 -35.76
N LYS A 103 -32.82 -10.70 -36.43
CA LYS A 103 -31.78 -11.73 -36.30
C LYS A 103 -30.58 -11.25 -37.12
N MET A 104 -29.41 -11.09 -36.49
CA MET A 104 -28.15 -11.09 -37.22
C MET A 104 -27.62 -12.52 -37.26
N ASP A 105 -27.29 -12.99 -38.45
CA ASP A 105 -26.77 -14.34 -38.66
C ASP A 105 -25.32 -14.48 -38.19
N VAL A 106 -25.00 -15.63 -37.61
CA VAL A 106 -23.73 -15.87 -36.91
C VAL A 106 -22.70 -16.48 -37.86
N GLU A 107 -22.21 -15.68 -38.80
CA GLU A 107 -21.05 -16.02 -39.64
C GLU A 107 -20.09 -14.83 -39.77
N ASN A 108 -18.96 -14.90 -39.06
CA ASN A 108 -17.62 -14.31 -39.29
C ASN A 108 -16.93 -13.97 -37.96
N GLU A 109 -16.07 -14.86 -37.47
CA GLU A 109 -15.14 -14.54 -36.39
C GLU A 109 -13.96 -13.70 -36.93
N GLY A 110 -13.54 -12.65 -36.20
CA GLY A 110 -12.24 -11.98 -36.43
C GLY A 110 -12.25 -10.47 -36.66
N THR A 111 -13.40 -9.82 -36.89
CA THR A 111 -13.47 -8.35 -37.06
C THR A 111 -13.76 -7.61 -35.75
N ILE A 112 -12.68 -7.18 -35.07
CA ILE A 112 -12.72 -6.10 -34.07
C ILE A 112 -13.37 -4.85 -34.72
N ALA A 113 -14.25 -4.16 -34.00
CA ALA A 113 -15.08 -3.09 -34.55
C ALA A 113 -14.26 -1.92 -35.14
N THR A 114 -14.87 -1.13 -36.03
CA THR A 114 -14.24 0.03 -36.69
C THR A 114 -15.29 1.05 -37.08
N HIS A 115 -14.98 2.33 -36.95
CA HIS A 115 -15.76 3.38 -37.60
C HIS A 115 -15.47 3.30 -39.11
N LYS A 116 -16.51 3.36 -39.93
CA LYS A 116 -16.41 3.23 -41.40
C LYS A 116 -16.92 4.50 -42.08
N VAL A 117 -16.06 5.15 -42.85
CA VAL A 117 -16.46 6.25 -43.75
C VAL A 117 -16.87 5.65 -45.10
N PRO A 118 -18.14 5.79 -45.55
CA PRO A 118 -18.54 5.31 -46.89
C PRO A 118 -17.87 6.15 -47.97
N LEU A 119 -17.06 5.53 -48.83
CA LEU A 119 -16.27 6.28 -49.82
C LEU A 119 -17.16 7.02 -50.84
N LYS A 120 -18.35 6.49 -51.12
CA LYS A 120 -19.37 7.14 -51.98
C LYS A 120 -19.87 8.50 -51.48
N LEU A 121 -19.62 8.86 -50.22
CA LEU A 121 -19.96 10.18 -49.66
C LEU A 121 -18.80 11.18 -49.78
N LEU A 122 -17.62 10.74 -50.23
CA LEU A 122 -16.41 11.52 -50.34
C LEU A 122 -16.09 11.86 -51.81
N THR A 123 -16.15 13.14 -52.15
CA THR A 123 -15.78 13.65 -53.48
C THR A 123 -14.28 13.94 -53.53
N VAL A 124 -13.61 13.51 -54.60
CA VAL A 124 -12.17 13.74 -54.80
C VAL A 124 -11.88 15.25 -54.80
N GLY A 125 -10.96 15.68 -53.93
CA GLY A 125 -10.57 17.09 -53.80
C GLY A 125 -11.41 17.96 -52.85
N GLU A 126 -12.51 17.46 -52.27
CA GLU A 126 -13.24 18.16 -51.19
C GLU A 126 -12.70 17.80 -49.79
N GLU A 127 -12.95 18.67 -48.80
CA GLU A 127 -12.70 18.38 -47.38
C GLU A 127 -14.01 18.13 -46.62
N TYR A 128 -14.00 17.14 -45.74
CA TYR A 128 -15.15 16.70 -44.92
C TYR A 128 -14.77 16.68 -43.44
N THR A 129 -15.65 17.17 -42.56
CA THR A 129 -15.53 16.92 -41.12
C THR A 129 -16.33 15.68 -40.72
N ILE A 130 -15.83 14.89 -39.77
CA ILE A 130 -16.58 13.84 -39.06
C ILE A 130 -16.59 14.18 -37.57
N ASN A 131 -17.77 14.20 -36.96
CA ASN A 131 -18.01 14.46 -35.53
C ASN A 131 -18.58 13.20 -34.86
N ASP A 132 -17.91 12.63 -33.85
CA ASP A 132 -18.44 11.52 -33.05
C ASP A 132 -18.46 11.89 -31.55
N VAL A 133 -19.66 11.82 -30.92
CA VAL A 133 -19.93 12.05 -29.49
C VAL A 133 -21.20 11.30 -29.06
N LEU A 134 -21.20 10.78 -27.82
CA LEU A 134 -22.37 10.20 -27.15
C LEU A 134 -23.61 11.12 -27.26
N GLY A 135 -24.70 10.58 -27.78
CA GLY A 135 -25.68 11.37 -28.52
C GLY A 135 -26.72 12.14 -27.72
N VAL A 136 -27.34 13.12 -28.38
CA VAL A 136 -28.81 13.21 -28.50
C VAL A 136 -29.16 13.73 -29.91
N THR A 137 -29.41 12.82 -30.85
CA THR A 137 -30.09 13.12 -32.12
C THR A 137 -31.01 11.97 -32.48
N PHE A 138 -32.31 12.23 -32.61
CA PHE A 138 -33.29 11.20 -33.00
C PHE A 138 -33.15 10.88 -34.50
N GLY A 139 -32.35 9.87 -34.82
CA GLY A 139 -32.19 9.36 -36.19
C GLY A 139 -31.05 8.35 -36.33
N HIS A 140 -31.07 7.63 -37.45
CA HIS A 140 -29.94 6.81 -37.91
C HIS A 140 -28.65 7.66 -37.97
N PRO A 141 -27.44 7.09 -37.78
CA PRO A 141 -26.17 7.81 -37.90
C PRO A 141 -25.88 8.31 -39.32
N ASN A 142 -26.56 9.40 -39.70
CA ASN A 142 -26.08 10.32 -40.72
C ASN A 142 -24.84 10.99 -40.15
N ILE A 143 -23.66 10.56 -40.60
CA ILE A 143 -22.41 11.29 -40.39
C ILE A 143 -22.67 12.75 -40.79
N ASP A 144 -22.45 13.67 -39.86
CA ASP A 144 -22.68 15.11 -40.07
C ASP A 144 -21.56 15.67 -40.98
N HIS A 145 -21.66 15.32 -42.26
CA HIS A 145 -20.74 15.68 -43.34
C HIS A 145 -20.86 17.16 -43.66
N ILE A 146 -20.37 18.00 -42.75
CA ILE A 146 -20.08 19.41 -43.00
C ILE A 146 -19.00 19.43 -44.09
N ARG A 147 -19.45 19.57 -45.35
CA ARG A 147 -18.59 19.84 -46.49
C ARG A 147 -17.89 21.17 -46.25
N VAL A 148 -16.58 21.13 -46.39
CA VAL A 148 -15.67 22.25 -46.44
C VAL A 148 -15.18 22.28 -47.90
N PRO A 149 -15.74 23.16 -48.77
CA PRO A 149 -15.32 23.36 -50.18
C PRO A 149 -13.83 23.81 -50.36
N HIS A 150 -13.53 24.71 -51.31
CA HIS A 150 -12.19 25.28 -51.55
C HIS A 150 -12.29 26.68 -52.22
N ASN A 151 -11.33 27.61 -51.96
CA ASN A 151 -11.28 29.05 -52.40
C ASN A 151 -12.20 30.03 -51.59
N SER A 152 -11.82 31.22 -51.09
CA SER A 152 -10.50 31.88 -50.85
C SER A 152 -10.51 32.72 -49.55
N GLY A 153 -9.56 32.55 -48.60
CA GLY A 153 -9.49 33.33 -47.33
C GLY A 153 -8.84 32.64 -46.10
N TYR A 154 -8.45 33.41 -45.06
CA TYR A 154 -7.89 32.89 -43.79
C TYR A 154 -8.09 33.88 -42.60
N GLU A 155 -9.32 34.29 -42.30
CA GLU A 155 -9.63 35.15 -41.15
C GLU A 155 -11.08 34.94 -40.63
N GLU A 156 -11.34 35.37 -39.40
CA GLU A 156 -12.61 35.32 -38.63
C GLU A 156 -13.43 34.00 -38.60
N MET A 157 -13.48 33.37 -37.41
CA MET A 157 -14.65 32.57 -37.00
C MET A 157 -14.85 32.67 -35.48
N THR A 158 -15.59 33.71 -35.07
CA THR A 158 -15.83 34.05 -33.66
C THR A 158 -17.34 34.00 -33.37
N MET A 159 -17.72 33.56 -32.16
CA MET A 159 -19.08 33.59 -31.61
C MET A 159 -20.19 32.83 -32.36
N LEU A 160 -20.52 31.63 -31.86
CA LEU A 160 -21.89 31.10 -31.91
C LEU A 160 -22.26 30.55 -30.51
N HIS A 161 -22.58 31.48 -29.60
CA HIS A 161 -23.16 31.22 -28.29
C HIS A 161 -24.16 32.34 -27.95
N SER A 162 -25.14 32.00 -27.12
CA SER A 162 -26.44 32.70 -26.99
C SER A 162 -27.31 32.57 -28.26
N THR A 163 -28.64 32.50 -28.18
CA THR A 163 -29.53 32.60 -27.01
C THR A 163 -30.47 31.38 -26.90
N HIS A 164 -30.89 31.08 -25.67
CA HIS A 164 -32.18 30.42 -25.44
C HIS A 164 -32.97 31.28 -24.46
N ARG A 165 -33.84 32.15 -24.97
CA ARG A 165 -34.89 32.78 -24.17
C ARG A 165 -36.10 33.11 -25.04
N ILE A 166 -37.12 32.27 -24.90
CA ILE A 166 -38.53 32.50 -25.25
C ILE A 166 -38.85 32.61 -26.77
N ASP A 167 -39.58 31.59 -27.23
CA ASP A 167 -40.61 31.52 -28.28
C ASP A 167 -40.37 31.90 -29.76
N SER A 168 -40.82 30.94 -30.59
CA SER A 168 -41.58 31.10 -31.85
C SER A 168 -40.89 31.18 -33.25
N PHE A 169 -41.09 30.07 -34.00
CA PHE A 169 -41.41 29.97 -35.44
C PHE A 169 -40.37 30.26 -36.58
N GLN A 170 -39.94 29.13 -37.20
CA GLN A 170 -39.80 28.87 -38.66
C GLN A 170 -38.59 29.35 -39.53
N LYS A 171 -37.91 28.32 -40.10
CA LYS A 171 -37.50 28.11 -41.53
C LYS A 171 -36.14 28.60 -42.11
N VAL A 172 -35.27 27.60 -42.40
CA VAL A 172 -34.72 27.22 -43.74
C VAL A 172 -33.41 27.85 -44.31
N LYS A 173 -32.36 26.98 -44.40
CA LYS A 173 -31.25 26.82 -45.42
C LYS A 173 -30.02 27.78 -45.56
N SER A 174 -28.81 27.16 -45.56
CA SER A 174 -27.55 27.39 -46.37
C SER A 174 -26.84 28.77 -46.42
N GLY A 175 -25.51 28.91 -46.59
CA GLY A 175 -24.38 27.95 -46.61
C GLY A 175 -23.05 28.46 -47.25
N THR A 176 -21.88 27.98 -46.76
CA THR A 176 -20.54 27.77 -47.44
C THR A 176 -19.60 28.90 -47.98
N SER A 177 -18.42 29.06 -47.35
CA SER A 177 -17.02 28.84 -47.91
C SER A 177 -16.21 29.94 -48.68
N LEU A 178 -14.84 29.97 -48.82
CA LEU A 178 -13.67 29.29 -48.14
C LEU A 178 -12.23 29.93 -48.20
N SER A 179 -11.19 29.30 -48.80
CA SER A 179 -9.77 29.18 -48.31
C SER A 179 -8.59 29.27 -49.33
N THR A 180 -7.33 29.38 -48.82
CA THR A 180 -5.97 29.18 -49.47
C THR A 180 -5.19 30.45 -49.89
N SER A 181 -3.84 30.49 -50.02
CA SER A 181 -2.74 29.48 -50.23
C SER A 181 -1.44 29.83 -49.39
N ILE A 182 -0.15 29.42 -49.59
CA ILE A 182 0.62 28.67 -50.64
C ILE A 182 1.93 27.94 -50.13
N HIS A 183 2.97 27.85 -50.97
CA HIS A 183 4.27 27.10 -51.00
C HIS A 183 5.51 27.72 -50.26
N ARG A 184 6.76 27.16 -50.21
CA ARG A 184 7.43 25.79 -50.32
C ARG A 184 9.00 25.98 -50.39
N VAL A 185 9.82 24.91 -50.23
CA VAL A 185 11.16 24.61 -50.88
C VAL A 185 12.43 24.35 -49.99
N SER A 186 13.24 23.36 -50.44
CA SER A 186 14.69 23.02 -50.24
C SER A 186 15.23 22.39 -48.92
N SER A 187 16.50 21.93 -49.00
CA SER A 187 17.13 20.84 -48.21
C SER A 187 18.66 21.00 -48.05
N ILE A 188 19.27 20.34 -47.04
CA ILE A 188 20.73 20.16 -46.84
C ILE A 188 21.01 18.96 -45.89
N PRO A 189 22.18 18.26 -45.95
CA PRO A 189 22.35 16.89 -45.41
C PRO A 189 22.99 16.74 -44.01
N ASP A 190 23.15 15.47 -43.60
CA ASP A 190 23.56 14.92 -42.29
C ASP A 190 24.72 15.57 -41.52
N THR A 191 24.58 15.63 -40.19
CA THR A 191 25.68 15.39 -39.23
C THR A 191 25.21 14.56 -38.02
N LYS A 192 25.91 13.45 -37.71
CA LYS A 192 25.57 12.56 -36.59
C LYS A 192 26.14 13.06 -35.25
N LYS A 193 25.31 13.23 -34.21
CA LYS A 193 25.73 13.15 -32.80
C LYS A 193 24.72 12.39 -31.94
N LYS A 194 25.22 11.51 -31.05
CA LYS A 194 24.44 10.59 -30.21
C LYS A 194 23.61 11.34 -29.15
N LYS A 195 22.41 10.82 -28.83
CA LYS A 195 21.83 10.92 -27.47
C LYS A 195 21.08 9.64 -27.09
N VAL A 196 21.49 9.09 -25.94
CA VAL A 196 20.77 8.31 -24.92
C VAL A 196 19.47 7.61 -25.36
N GLY A 197 19.47 6.27 -25.33
CA GLY A 197 18.26 5.45 -25.44
C GLY A 197 17.58 5.22 -24.09
N PHE A 198 16.29 4.86 -24.14
CA PHE A 198 15.56 4.19 -23.05
C PHE A 198 15.38 2.70 -23.39
N ALA A 199 14.77 1.94 -22.49
CA ALA A 199 14.78 0.47 -22.46
C ALA A 199 14.33 -0.23 -23.77
N PRO A 200 14.84 -1.44 -24.08
CA PRO A 200 14.41 -2.24 -25.21
C PRO A 200 12.96 -2.73 -25.06
N GLU A 201 12.34 -3.07 -26.19
CA GLU A 201 11.02 -3.70 -26.23
C GLU A 201 11.06 -5.12 -25.60
N PRO A 202 10.05 -5.53 -24.82
CA PRO A 202 9.91 -6.93 -24.43
C PRO A 202 9.56 -7.78 -25.66
N PRO A 203 10.13 -8.99 -25.81
CA PRO A 203 9.87 -9.84 -26.97
C PRO A 203 8.41 -10.31 -27.00
N SER A 204 7.86 -10.45 -28.21
CA SER A 204 6.50 -10.92 -28.43
C SER A 204 6.33 -12.39 -28.04
N TYR A 205 5.44 -12.67 -27.10
CA TYR A 205 5.12 -14.02 -26.67
C TYR A 205 4.27 -14.73 -27.74
N GLN A 206 4.85 -15.71 -28.43
CA GLN A 206 4.12 -16.54 -29.41
C GLN A 206 3.35 -17.64 -28.66
N GLY A 207 2.03 -17.49 -28.56
CA GLY A 207 1.12 -18.55 -28.14
C GLY A 207 0.60 -19.33 -29.34
N THR A 208 0.76 -20.65 -29.34
CA THR A 208 0.28 -21.57 -30.40
C THR A 208 -1.18 -21.96 -30.23
N ASP A 209 -1.82 -22.38 -31.32
CA ASP A 209 -3.23 -22.77 -31.40
C ASP A 209 -3.61 -23.99 -30.53
N GLY A 210 -4.89 -24.11 -30.15
CA GLY A 210 -5.45 -25.32 -29.51
C GLY A 210 -6.83 -25.14 -28.86
N HIS A 211 -7.90 -25.60 -29.52
CA HIS A 211 -9.30 -25.48 -29.05
C HIS A 211 -9.64 -26.27 -27.77
N GLY A 212 -10.71 -25.85 -27.07
CA GLY A 212 -11.32 -26.61 -25.96
C GLY A 212 -12.52 -25.91 -25.30
N GLY A 213 -13.61 -25.68 -26.02
CA GLY A 213 -14.71 -24.80 -25.58
C GLY A 213 -15.57 -25.30 -24.41
N GLY A 214 -16.02 -24.37 -23.57
CA GLY A 214 -17.02 -24.58 -22.52
C GLY A 214 -17.53 -23.23 -21.98
N SER A 215 -18.77 -22.86 -22.30
CA SER A 215 -19.26 -21.50 -22.12
C SER A 215 -19.80 -21.19 -20.72
N SER A 216 -19.43 -20.03 -20.17
CA SER A 216 -20.16 -19.34 -19.11
C SER A 216 -20.44 -17.91 -19.55
N ALA A 217 -21.65 -17.41 -19.34
CA ALA A 217 -22.08 -16.13 -19.88
C ALA A 217 -21.28 -14.95 -19.29
N GLY A 218 -20.49 -14.29 -20.15
CA GLY A 218 -19.74 -13.08 -19.79
C GLY A 218 -20.67 -11.90 -19.57
N MET A 219 -20.97 -11.62 -18.31
CA MET A 219 -21.72 -10.43 -17.89
C MET A 219 -20.89 -9.18 -18.22
N LYS A 220 -21.29 -8.42 -19.25
CA LYS A 220 -20.66 -7.12 -19.57
C LYS A 220 -20.79 -6.22 -18.33
N ARG A 221 -19.67 -5.76 -17.78
CA ARG A 221 -19.63 -4.90 -16.59
C ARG A 221 -19.47 -3.44 -16.99
N GLU A 222 -20.23 -2.59 -16.33
CA GLU A 222 -20.22 -1.14 -16.52
C GLU A 222 -19.02 -0.48 -15.81
N PRO A 223 -18.65 0.77 -16.17
CA PRO A 223 -17.62 1.51 -15.43
C PRO A 223 -18.03 1.76 -13.97
N VAL A 224 -17.06 1.91 -13.08
CA VAL A 224 -17.33 2.30 -11.69
C VAL A 224 -17.65 3.79 -11.66
N HIS A 225 -18.89 4.13 -11.32
CA HIS A 225 -19.35 5.50 -11.11
C HIS A 225 -19.52 5.80 -9.61
N LEU A 226 -19.52 7.08 -9.24
CA LEU A 226 -19.91 7.58 -7.91
C LEU A 226 -21.29 8.24 -8.03
N ASP A 227 -22.20 7.88 -7.13
CA ASP A 227 -23.61 8.22 -7.20
C ASP A 227 -24.01 9.05 -5.97
N SER A 228 -25.03 9.91 -6.09
CA SER A 228 -25.51 10.71 -4.93
C SER A 228 -26.14 9.87 -3.81
N THR A 229 -26.40 8.58 -4.06
CA THR A 229 -26.79 7.59 -3.05
C THR A 229 -25.62 6.97 -2.29
N ASP A 230 -24.37 7.09 -2.78
CA ASP A 230 -23.19 6.64 -2.04
C ASP A 230 -22.99 7.52 -0.79
N GLY A 231 -22.81 6.86 0.37
CA GLY A 231 -22.33 7.53 1.58
C GLY A 231 -20.81 7.50 1.69
N LEU A 232 -20.26 8.55 2.29
CA LEU A 232 -18.84 8.72 2.53
C LEU A 232 -18.59 9.17 3.96
N ILE A 233 -17.86 8.37 4.74
CA ILE A 233 -17.40 8.72 6.07
C ILE A 233 -15.95 9.22 5.99
N VAL A 234 -15.75 10.51 6.20
CA VAL A 234 -14.42 11.16 6.25
C VAL A 234 -13.95 11.21 7.71
N ALA A 235 -12.95 10.41 8.06
CA ALA A 235 -12.35 10.34 9.39
C ALA A 235 -11.00 11.08 9.43
N SER A 236 -10.87 12.06 10.33
CA SER A 236 -9.66 12.90 10.42
C SER A 236 -9.43 13.42 11.84
N ALA A 237 -8.19 13.78 12.18
CA ALA A 237 -7.84 14.19 13.54
C ALA A 237 -8.72 15.34 14.07
N PHE A 238 -9.08 16.31 13.22
CA PHE A 238 -9.95 17.43 13.54
C PHE A 238 -11.08 17.56 12.53
N LEU A 239 -12.27 17.99 12.98
CA LEU A 239 -13.36 18.36 12.07
C LEU A 239 -12.99 19.63 11.26
N PRO A 240 -13.38 19.72 9.97
CA PRO A 240 -13.09 20.88 9.11
C PRO A 240 -14.09 22.03 9.35
N VAL A 241 -14.22 22.46 10.61
CA VAL A 241 -15.10 23.56 11.04
C VAL A 241 -14.45 24.38 12.14
N HIS A 242 -14.73 25.67 12.18
CA HIS A 242 -14.34 26.57 13.27
C HIS A 242 -15.51 26.72 14.24
N LEU A 243 -15.30 26.43 15.52
CA LEU A 243 -16.29 26.72 16.55
C LEU A 243 -16.07 28.07 17.23
N HIS A 244 -17.18 28.73 17.51
CA HIS A 244 -17.28 29.97 18.23
C HIS A 244 -18.22 29.78 19.44
N ARG A 245 -17.84 30.31 20.60
CA ARG A 245 -18.66 30.33 21.82
C ARG A 245 -18.86 31.78 22.24
N SER A 246 -20.10 32.17 22.51
CA SER A 246 -20.42 33.52 22.95
C SER A 246 -20.13 33.72 24.46
N PRO A 247 -20.03 34.97 24.95
CA PRO A 247 -19.95 35.25 26.39
C PRO A 247 -21.13 34.67 27.18
N GLU A 248 -22.30 34.57 26.56
CA GLU A 248 -23.57 34.07 27.12
C GLU A 248 -23.65 32.53 27.15
N GLY A 249 -22.68 31.81 26.55
CA GLY A 249 -22.65 30.35 26.49
C GLY A 249 -23.51 29.74 25.37
N GLU A 250 -23.78 30.52 24.31
CA GLU A 250 -24.26 29.99 23.03
C GLU A 250 -23.06 29.53 22.18
N TRP A 251 -23.31 28.60 21.26
CA TRP A 251 -22.31 28.07 20.34
C TRP A 251 -22.75 28.32 18.90
N SER A 252 -21.78 28.57 18.02
CA SER A 252 -21.95 28.58 16.57
C SER A 252 -20.76 27.95 15.88
N ALA A 253 -20.94 27.59 14.61
CA ALA A 253 -20.00 26.80 13.85
C ALA A 253 -20.00 27.25 12.38
N ASP A 254 -18.82 27.39 11.79
CA ASP A 254 -18.59 27.77 10.39
C ASP A 254 -17.68 26.77 9.69
N TRP A 255 -17.83 26.60 8.36
CA TRP A 255 -16.92 25.76 7.56
C TRP A 255 -15.47 26.27 7.61
N ASP A 256 -14.52 25.35 7.79
CA ASP A 256 -13.11 25.62 7.52
C ASP A 256 -12.82 25.44 6.01
N TYR A 257 -13.15 26.44 5.21
CA TYR A 257 -12.97 26.43 3.74
C TYR A 257 -11.51 26.26 3.26
N GLU A 258 -10.54 26.29 4.18
CA GLU A 258 -9.12 26.01 3.90
C GLU A 258 -8.73 24.55 4.19
N ALA A 259 -9.58 23.80 4.91
CA ALA A 259 -9.36 22.38 5.16
C ALA A 259 -9.66 21.57 3.89
N LEU A 260 -8.72 20.71 3.48
CA LEU A 260 -8.85 19.81 2.33
C LEU A 260 -10.09 18.90 2.38
N LEU A 261 -10.74 18.79 3.55
CA LEU A 261 -11.89 17.94 3.85
C LEU A 261 -13.23 18.72 3.88
N SER A 262 -13.23 20.04 3.66
CA SER A 262 -14.44 20.88 3.55
C SER A 262 -15.11 20.79 2.17
N MET A 263 -14.66 19.87 1.30
CA MET A 263 -15.17 19.72 -0.06
C MET A 263 -16.69 19.58 -0.11
N GLN A 264 -17.29 20.33 -1.02
CA GLN A 264 -18.68 20.15 -1.41
C GLN A 264 -18.73 19.09 -2.50
N THR A 265 -19.48 18.03 -2.28
CA THR A 265 -19.66 16.91 -3.21
C THR A 265 -21.14 16.51 -3.22
N HIS A 266 -21.61 15.88 -4.30
CA HIS A 266 -22.98 15.37 -4.40
C HIS A 266 -23.24 14.11 -3.54
N LEU A 267 -22.21 13.53 -2.92
CA LEU A 267 -22.25 12.34 -2.06
C LEU A 267 -22.83 12.66 -0.66
N ARG A 268 -23.38 11.65 0.01
CA ARG A 268 -23.80 11.75 1.42
C ARG A 268 -22.58 11.70 2.35
N VAL A 269 -21.90 12.84 2.51
CA VAL A 269 -20.69 12.93 3.34
C VAL A 269 -21.02 13.14 4.82
N THR A 270 -20.49 12.27 5.69
CA THR A 270 -20.41 12.42 7.14
C THR A 270 -18.96 12.62 7.56
N ARG A 271 -18.70 13.57 8.46
CA ARG A 271 -17.33 13.96 8.88
C ARG A 271 -17.12 13.66 10.35
N ILE A 272 -16.03 12.96 10.69
CA ILE A 272 -15.73 12.48 12.04
C ILE A 272 -14.34 12.96 12.45
N GLY A 273 -14.25 13.63 13.60
CA GLY A 273 -13.00 14.18 14.12
C GLY A 273 -13.15 14.88 15.47
N VAL A 274 -12.03 15.32 16.05
CA VAL A 274 -12.02 16.12 17.29
C VAL A 274 -12.36 17.58 16.96
N VAL A 275 -12.99 18.28 17.89
CA VAL A 275 -13.39 19.69 17.73
C VAL A 275 -12.20 20.62 18.00
N LYS A 276 -12.13 21.77 17.33
CA LYS A 276 -11.12 22.82 17.56
C LYS A 276 -11.82 24.15 17.87
N TRP A 277 -11.44 24.79 18.99
CA TRP A 277 -11.97 26.10 19.41
C TRP A 277 -10.90 26.91 20.16
N ARG A 278 -11.18 28.16 20.55
CA ARG A 278 -10.22 29.00 21.29
C ARG A 278 -9.93 28.41 22.68
N GLY A 279 -8.66 28.32 23.08
CA GLY A 279 -8.26 27.69 24.34
C GLY A 279 -8.34 26.15 24.33
N TRP A 280 -8.51 25.53 23.17
CA TRP A 280 -8.59 24.07 23.07
C TRP A 280 -7.27 23.38 23.46
N HIS A 281 -7.38 22.41 24.37
CA HIS A 281 -6.30 21.51 24.80
C HIS A 281 -6.71 20.03 24.64
N GLY A 282 -7.85 19.79 23.99
CA GLY A 282 -8.58 18.53 23.98
C GLY A 282 -10.07 18.76 24.16
N ASN A 283 -10.85 17.68 24.12
CA ASN A 283 -12.29 17.75 23.89
C ASN A 283 -13.16 17.59 25.16
N PHE A 284 -12.62 17.90 26.34
CA PHE A 284 -13.26 17.58 27.62
C PHE A 284 -12.90 18.61 28.71
N GLY A 285 -13.86 19.47 29.07
CA GLY A 285 -13.77 20.28 30.30
C GLY A 285 -14.21 19.50 31.54
N GLN A 286 -13.54 19.71 32.67
CA GLN A 286 -14.00 19.19 33.98
C GLN A 286 -15.13 20.07 34.55
N GLN A 287 -16.18 19.44 35.10
CA GLN A 287 -17.07 20.14 36.04
C GLN A 287 -16.36 20.27 37.40
N THR A 288 -16.06 21.49 37.82
CA THR A 288 -15.16 21.73 38.96
C THR A 288 -15.90 21.99 40.26
N CYS A 289 -16.10 20.93 41.04
CA CYS A 289 -16.46 21.07 42.45
C CYS A 289 -15.20 21.45 43.27
N ASN A 290 -15.25 22.63 43.91
CA ASN A 290 -14.23 23.23 44.81
C ASN A 290 -12.91 23.80 44.20
N LYS A 291 -13.02 25.04 43.70
CA LYS A 291 -12.13 26.21 43.94
C LYS A 291 -10.60 26.09 43.75
N LYS A 292 -10.07 27.02 42.91
CA LYS A 292 -8.69 27.56 42.87
C LYS A 292 -7.57 26.54 42.58
N SER A 293 -7.12 26.38 41.33
CA SER A 293 -7.48 27.08 40.09
C SER A 293 -7.32 26.17 38.87
N PRO A 294 -8.40 25.79 38.18
CA PRO A 294 -8.33 25.03 36.93
C PRO A 294 -8.11 25.98 35.75
N GLN A 295 -7.17 25.66 34.85
CA GLN A 295 -7.14 26.29 33.53
C GLN A 295 -8.17 25.60 32.62
N GLU A 296 -8.91 26.40 31.85
CA GLU A 296 -9.96 25.93 30.96
C GLU A 296 -9.34 25.16 29.77
N GLY A 297 -9.86 23.97 29.45
CA GLY A 297 -9.15 23.02 28.58
C GLY A 297 -10.04 22.10 27.73
N GLY A 298 -11.27 22.51 27.41
CA GLY A 298 -12.17 21.74 26.54
C GLY A 298 -13.63 22.19 26.63
N VAL A 299 -14.49 21.60 25.81
CA VAL A 299 -15.94 21.82 25.87
C VAL A 299 -16.50 21.21 27.16
N PRO A 300 -17.31 21.94 27.98
CA PRO A 300 -17.98 21.38 29.15
C PRO A 300 -18.90 20.22 28.77
N VAL A 301 -18.96 19.16 29.60
CA VAL A 301 -19.73 17.95 29.30
C VAL A 301 -21.22 18.26 29.09
N ASP A 302 -21.76 19.17 29.90
CA ASP A 302 -23.13 19.67 29.83
C ASP A 302 -23.42 20.55 28.61
N GLU A 303 -22.41 21.20 28.00
CA GLU A 303 -22.59 22.00 26.77
C GLU A 303 -22.43 21.19 25.47
N ARG A 304 -21.97 19.94 25.53
CA ARG A 304 -21.69 19.11 24.33
C ARG A 304 -22.90 18.96 23.40
N HIS A 305 -24.10 18.83 23.95
CA HIS A 305 -25.33 18.69 23.16
C HIS A 305 -25.58 19.92 22.26
N LYS A 306 -25.23 21.13 22.73
CA LYS A 306 -25.31 22.37 21.95
C LYS A 306 -24.31 22.32 20.79
N VAL A 307 -23.06 21.92 21.07
CA VAL A 307 -22.03 21.78 20.04
C VAL A 307 -22.41 20.74 18.99
N GLU A 308 -22.92 19.58 19.41
CA GLU A 308 -23.43 18.55 18.49
C GLU A 308 -24.58 19.08 17.62
N GLU A 309 -25.50 19.85 18.18
CA GLU A 309 -26.59 20.50 17.44
C GLU A 309 -26.08 21.49 16.39
N CYS A 310 -25.13 22.36 16.73
CA CYS A 310 -24.46 23.26 15.80
C CYS A 310 -23.69 22.51 14.68
N LEU A 311 -23.22 21.29 14.94
CA LEU A 311 -22.48 20.47 13.98
C LEU A 311 -23.39 19.67 13.02
N ARG A 312 -24.67 19.45 13.35
CA ARG A 312 -25.61 18.70 12.48
C ARG A 312 -25.74 19.29 11.09
N GLN A 313 -25.81 20.62 10.96
CA GLN A 313 -25.94 21.30 9.66
C GLN A 313 -24.71 21.12 8.72
N PHE A 314 -23.60 20.60 9.25
CA PHE A 314 -22.37 20.30 8.51
C PHE A 314 -22.13 18.80 8.30
N ASN A 315 -23.07 17.94 8.72
CA ASN A 315 -22.91 16.48 8.85
C ASN A 315 -21.63 16.11 9.62
N CYS A 316 -21.26 16.91 10.62
CA CYS A 316 -20.07 16.72 11.45
C CYS A 316 -20.44 16.02 12.76
N VAL A 317 -19.69 14.99 13.13
CA VAL A 317 -19.88 14.20 14.36
C VAL A 317 -18.61 14.28 15.21
N PRO A 318 -18.68 14.87 16.42
CA PRO A 318 -17.50 15.10 17.25
C PRO A 318 -17.04 13.81 17.95
N VAL A 319 -15.74 13.55 17.92
CA VAL A 319 -15.11 12.54 18.77
C VAL A 319 -14.72 13.19 20.09
N TRP A 320 -15.37 12.80 21.18
CA TRP A 320 -15.08 13.31 22.52
C TRP A 320 -13.92 12.53 23.17
N VAL A 321 -12.83 13.24 23.47
CA VAL A 321 -11.59 12.68 24.03
C VAL A 321 -11.11 13.54 25.20
N GLU A 322 -10.61 12.90 26.26
CA GLU A 322 -9.96 13.54 27.40
C GLU A 322 -8.73 14.36 26.96
N PRO A 323 -8.40 15.52 27.60
CA PRO A 323 -7.41 16.43 27.06
C PRO A 323 -5.98 15.93 27.25
N LEU A 324 -5.71 15.27 28.39
CA LEU A 324 -4.43 14.60 28.64
C LEU A 324 -4.20 13.49 27.60
N LEU A 325 -5.18 12.60 27.43
CA LEU A 325 -5.11 11.49 26.47
C LEU A 325 -4.93 11.97 25.01
N PHE A 326 -5.64 13.03 24.61
CA PHE A 326 -5.43 13.61 23.28
C PHE A 326 -4.09 14.36 23.17
N GLY A 327 -3.64 15.02 24.24
CA GLY A 327 -2.33 15.68 24.29
C GLY A 327 -1.16 14.70 24.17
N GLU A 328 -1.22 13.57 24.87
CA GLU A 328 -0.26 12.46 24.74
C GLU A 328 -0.28 11.88 23.32
N MET A 329 -1.47 11.60 22.78
CA MET A 329 -1.61 11.09 21.41
C MET A 329 -1.09 12.08 20.34
N TYR A 330 -1.47 13.36 20.45
CA TYR A 330 -1.26 14.37 19.40
C TYR A 330 0.07 15.11 19.56
N ASN A 331 0.33 15.73 20.71
CA ASN A 331 1.58 16.45 20.94
C ASN A 331 2.73 15.48 21.21
N GLY A 332 2.48 14.43 22.01
CA GLY A 332 3.46 13.39 22.32
C GLY A 332 3.77 12.48 21.14
N PHE A 333 2.92 11.47 20.88
CA PHE A 333 3.21 10.47 19.86
C PHE A 333 3.23 11.03 18.45
N CYS A 334 2.20 11.78 18.04
CA CYS A 334 2.10 12.27 16.66
C CYS A 334 3.15 13.36 16.37
N LYS A 335 3.23 14.44 17.17
CA LYS A 335 4.13 15.57 16.89
C LYS A 335 5.55 15.42 17.45
N GLY A 336 5.74 14.58 18.48
CA GLY A 336 7.05 14.26 19.07
C GLY A 336 7.75 13.07 18.40
N VAL A 337 7.04 11.97 18.09
CA VAL A 337 7.65 10.74 17.54
C VAL A 337 7.43 10.61 16.03
N LEU A 338 6.17 10.55 15.56
CA LEU A 338 5.89 10.31 14.14
C LEU A 338 6.33 11.47 13.24
N TRP A 339 6.01 12.72 13.60
CA TRP A 339 6.25 13.88 12.73
C TRP A 339 7.73 14.08 12.37
N PRO A 340 8.71 14.03 13.31
CA PRO A 340 10.12 14.07 12.95
C PRO A 340 10.53 12.95 11.99
N VAL A 341 10.20 11.69 12.33
CA VAL A 341 10.59 10.52 11.52
C VAL A 341 10.01 10.59 10.11
N LEU A 342 8.72 10.95 9.97
CA LEU A 342 8.07 11.12 8.66
C LEU A 342 8.69 12.23 7.79
N HIS A 343 9.38 13.20 8.40
CA HIS A 343 10.12 14.27 7.70
C HIS A 343 11.64 14.03 7.64
N ASN A 344 12.09 12.78 7.79
CA ASN A 344 13.50 12.37 7.79
C ASN A 344 14.36 12.98 8.93
N VAL A 345 13.74 13.41 10.04
CA VAL A 345 14.44 13.86 11.25
C VAL A 345 14.43 12.73 12.27
N THR A 346 15.50 11.94 12.30
CA THR A 346 15.80 11.03 13.41
C THR A 346 16.30 11.84 14.60
N SER A 347 15.46 12.01 15.62
CA SER A 347 15.85 12.70 16.85
C SER A 347 16.69 11.78 17.74
N VAL A 348 17.95 11.57 17.36
CA VAL A 348 18.92 10.77 18.15
C VAL A 348 19.22 11.43 19.50
N TYR A 349 19.10 12.76 19.56
CA TYR A 349 19.35 13.58 20.75
C TYR A 349 18.26 14.64 20.93
N SER A 350 17.04 14.20 21.24
CA SER A 350 16.02 15.09 21.83
C SER A 350 16.60 15.67 23.12
N SER A 351 16.91 16.98 23.13
CA SER A 351 17.58 17.62 24.26
C SER A 351 16.86 17.37 25.58
N ARG A 352 17.63 17.14 26.65
CA ARG A 352 17.10 16.98 28.02
C ARG A 352 16.21 18.20 28.33
N PRO A 353 14.96 18.03 28.79
CA PRO A 353 14.19 19.17 29.27
C PRO A 353 14.88 19.67 30.54
N ASP A 354 15.45 20.88 30.49
CA ASP A 354 16.07 21.49 31.66
C ASP A 354 15.02 21.61 32.78
N GLY A 355 15.32 21.00 33.93
CA GLY A 355 14.39 20.86 35.04
C GLY A 355 14.13 22.18 35.76
N GLY A 356 13.27 23.02 35.18
CA GLY A 356 12.82 24.28 35.78
C GLY A 356 11.94 24.04 37.00
N GLY A 357 12.54 23.79 38.16
CA GLY A 357 11.81 23.30 39.32
C GLY A 357 12.56 23.27 40.65
N ASP A 358 13.23 24.35 41.03
CA ASP A 358 13.32 24.68 42.46
C ASP A 358 13.36 26.20 42.72
N LYS A 359 12.97 26.62 43.91
CA LYS A 359 12.67 28.03 44.26
C LYS A 359 13.80 28.72 45.02
N GLU A 360 13.81 30.05 44.95
CA GLU A 360 14.59 30.88 45.87
C GLU A 360 14.22 30.59 47.33
N VAL A 361 15.20 30.16 48.11
CA VAL A 361 15.22 30.31 49.57
C VAL A 361 16.63 30.76 49.96
N ASN A 362 16.76 32.00 50.42
CA ASN A 362 17.94 32.41 51.17
C ASN A 362 17.92 31.68 52.52
N ASP A 363 19.02 31.04 52.91
CA ASP A 363 19.52 31.25 54.26
C ASP A 363 21.03 31.01 54.38
N THR A 364 21.58 31.31 55.56
CA THR A 364 23.01 31.56 55.79
C THR A 364 23.79 30.40 56.44
N ALA A 365 25.12 30.52 56.32
CA ALA A 365 26.17 30.01 57.21
C ALA A 365 26.76 28.59 57.01
N SER A 366 28.10 28.61 56.85
CA SER A 366 29.06 27.51 57.16
C SER A 366 28.99 26.24 56.28
N PHE A 367 30.10 25.59 55.92
CA PHE A 367 31.35 25.44 56.68
C PHE A 367 32.63 25.71 55.86
N GLN A 368 33.75 25.94 56.55
CA GLN A 368 35.08 26.07 55.95
C GLN A 368 35.76 24.70 55.76
N THR A 369 36.74 24.61 54.86
CA THR A 369 38.03 23.85 54.93
C THR A 369 38.42 23.22 53.58
N THR A 370 39.68 23.15 53.15
CA THR A 370 40.88 24.00 53.41
C THR A 370 41.95 23.72 52.34
N LYS A 371 42.70 24.75 51.91
CA LYS A 371 44.11 24.70 51.41
C LYS A 371 44.34 23.93 50.08
N SER A 372 45.38 24.21 49.27
CA SER A 372 46.35 25.34 49.23
C SER A 372 47.21 25.30 47.95
N HIS A 373 47.57 26.48 47.40
CA HIS A 373 48.81 26.85 46.64
C HIS A 373 49.29 25.96 45.44
N SER A 374 50.05 26.43 44.44
CA SER A 374 50.85 27.66 44.25
C SER A 374 50.84 28.23 42.80
N LYS A 375 51.66 29.26 42.53
CA LYS A 375 51.63 30.19 41.36
C LYS A 375 52.40 29.72 40.10
N SER A 376 52.28 30.55 39.03
CA SER A 376 53.12 30.72 37.83
C SER A 376 52.94 29.72 36.66
N GLY A 377 53.12 30.10 35.39
CA GLY A 377 53.34 31.45 34.82
C GLY A 377 53.56 31.45 33.28
N ASP A 378 53.05 32.50 32.60
CA ASP A 378 53.29 32.94 31.21
C ASP A 378 53.07 32.03 29.98
N MET A 379 51.96 32.33 29.28
CA MET A 379 51.78 32.51 27.81
C MET A 379 52.01 31.39 26.77
N ASN A 380 50.88 31.06 26.11
CA ASN A 380 50.63 30.99 24.66
C ASN A 380 50.73 29.66 23.87
N VAL A 381 49.53 29.20 23.45
CA VAL A 381 49.17 28.66 22.12
C VAL A 381 49.80 27.34 21.69
N GLU A 382 49.22 26.23 22.16
CA GLU A 382 48.50 25.24 21.32
C GLU A 382 47.63 24.30 22.19
N GLU A 383 46.87 23.38 21.55
CA GLU A 383 45.91 22.38 22.10
C GLU A 383 44.43 22.78 22.30
N THR A 384 43.65 22.70 21.22
CA THR A 384 42.17 22.81 21.22
C THR A 384 41.46 21.43 21.26
N LEU A 385 42.08 20.39 21.84
CA LEU A 385 41.62 18.99 21.65
C LEU A 385 41.43 18.11 22.91
N SER A 386 41.97 18.48 24.07
CA SER A 386 41.91 17.62 25.28
C SER A 386 40.55 17.66 26.02
N ASN A 387 39.94 18.84 26.16
CA ASN A 387 38.70 19.05 26.94
C ASN A 387 37.38 18.51 26.31
N VAL A 388 37.46 17.61 25.32
CA VAL A 388 36.30 16.93 24.72
C VAL A 388 36.14 15.49 25.22
N SER A 389 37.19 14.88 25.76
CA SER A 389 37.20 13.48 26.23
C SER A 389 36.31 13.25 27.46
N ASP A 390 36.45 14.07 28.49
CA ASP A 390 35.99 13.76 29.85
C ASP A 390 34.50 14.09 30.12
N ARG A 391 33.66 13.94 29.09
CA ARG A 391 32.19 13.97 29.21
C ARG A 391 31.49 12.70 28.72
N PHE A 392 32.25 11.64 28.42
CA PHE A 392 31.73 10.34 27.97
C PHE A 392 31.70 9.23 29.04
N THR A 393 31.58 9.58 30.32
CA THR A 393 31.63 8.60 31.43
C THR A 393 30.66 8.91 32.58
N GLN A 394 29.36 8.76 32.34
CA GLN A 394 28.39 8.13 33.27
C GLN A 394 26.99 8.05 32.63
N TYR A 395 26.75 6.99 31.85
CA TYR A 395 25.40 6.47 31.67
C TYR A 395 25.10 5.55 32.86
N GLN A 396 24.07 5.85 33.65
CA GLN A 396 23.55 4.87 34.60
C GLN A 396 22.70 3.85 33.84
N MET A 397 22.69 2.59 34.27
CA MET A 397 21.90 1.54 33.60
C MET A 397 20.40 1.86 33.61
N ASP A 398 19.93 2.60 34.62
CA ASP A 398 18.55 3.05 34.74
C ASP A 398 18.17 4.12 33.69
N ASP A 399 19.11 4.96 33.23
CA ASP A 399 18.88 5.91 32.12
C ASP A 399 18.66 5.16 30.78
N VAL A 400 19.18 3.94 30.65
CA VAL A 400 18.95 3.08 29.46
C VAL A 400 17.60 2.36 29.55
N ALA A 401 17.15 1.99 30.75
CA ALA A 401 15.88 1.32 30.98
C ALA A 401 14.66 2.29 31.03
N MET A 402 14.87 3.56 31.40
CA MET A 402 13.82 4.57 31.58
C MET A 402 13.99 5.80 30.68
N GLY A 403 14.96 5.79 29.76
CA GLY A 403 15.30 6.90 28.88
C GLY A 403 14.18 7.31 27.91
N THR A 404 14.32 8.51 27.35
CA THR A 404 13.35 9.07 26.38
C THR A 404 13.36 8.40 25.01
N ILE A 405 14.29 7.48 24.75
CA ILE A 405 14.47 6.78 23.48
C ILE A 405 14.92 5.33 23.75
N HIS A 406 14.01 4.44 24.16
CA HIS A 406 14.09 2.98 23.97
C HIS A 406 12.68 2.37 24.09
N GLY A 407 12.48 1.18 23.50
CA GLY A 407 11.16 0.58 23.28
C GLY A 407 10.59 -0.21 24.47
N ASP A 408 9.36 -0.69 24.27
CA ASP A 408 8.48 -1.52 25.14
C ASP A 408 8.19 -1.06 26.58
N GLY A 409 9.07 -0.28 27.20
CA GLY A 409 8.87 0.38 28.49
C GLY A 409 8.66 1.90 28.41
N GLY A 410 8.70 2.53 29.59
CA GLY A 410 8.82 3.97 29.75
C GLY A 410 7.72 4.82 29.09
N LYS A 411 8.11 6.03 28.65
CA LYS A 411 7.20 7.07 28.15
C LYS A 411 6.69 6.78 26.74
N GLU A 412 7.49 6.16 25.86
CA GLU A 412 7.02 5.85 24.50
C GLU A 412 5.90 4.81 24.51
N ALA A 413 5.94 3.84 25.43
CA ALA A 413 4.85 2.87 25.62
C ALA A 413 3.53 3.55 26.04
N SER A 414 3.56 4.55 26.94
CA SER A 414 2.33 5.29 27.32
C SER A 414 1.81 6.16 26.18
N LEU A 415 2.70 6.82 25.43
CA LEU A 415 2.33 7.60 24.25
C LEU A 415 1.70 6.72 23.14
N TRP A 416 2.18 5.49 22.96
CA TRP A 416 1.56 4.50 22.06
C TRP A 416 0.23 3.95 22.57
N ALA A 417 0.10 3.72 23.88
CA ALA A 417 -1.18 3.38 24.51
C ALA A 417 -2.21 4.49 24.28
N ALA A 418 -1.84 5.76 24.45
CA ALA A 418 -2.68 6.91 24.13
C ALA A 418 -3.05 6.96 22.64
N TYR A 419 -2.08 6.80 21.74
CA TYR A 419 -2.32 6.76 20.28
C TYR A 419 -3.35 5.69 19.89
N THR A 420 -3.18 4.46 20.39
CA THR A 420 -4.11 3.35 20.09
C THR A 420 -5.46 3.52 20.79
N ALA A 421 -5.52 4.11 21.98
CA ALA A 421 -6.78 4.40 22.69
C ALA A 421 -7.64 5.44 21.96
N VAL A 422 -7.04 6.54 21.49
CA VAL A 422 -7.77 7.55 20.68
C VAL A 422 -8.22 6.94 19.35
N ASN A 423 -7.40 6.12 18.69
CA ASN A 423 -7.81 5.41 17.47
C ASN A 423 -9.03 4.49 17.72
N ARG A 424 -9.14 3.83 18.88
CA ARG A 424 -10.35 3.06 19.26
C ARG A 424 -11.59 3.96 19.46
N LYS A 425 -11.43 5.17 20.01
CA LYS A 425 -12.54 6.14 20.14
C LYS A 425 -13.08 6.59 18.79
N PHE A 426 -12.24 6.73 17.77
CA PHE A 426 -12.70 6.95 16.39
C PHE A 426 -13.53 5.77 15.86
N VAL A 427 -13.14 4.52 16.14
CA VAL A 427 -13.93 3.33 15.75
C VAL A 427 -15.30 3.27 16.42
N GLU A 428 -15.41 3.71 17.68
CA GLU A 428 -16.71 3.76 18.37
C GLU A 428 -17.72 4.64 17.62
N ILE A 429 -17.29 5.81 17.13
CA ILE A 429 -18.15 6.76 16.40
C ILE A 429 -18.35 6.36 14.94
N ILE A 430 -17.31 5.90 14.23
CA ILE A 430 -17.44 5.48 12.81
C ILE A 430 -18.45 4.33 12.69
N VAL A 431 -18.45 3.37 13.62
CA VAL A 431 -19.41 2.24 13.61
C VAL A 431 -20.85 2.68 13.96
N GLN A 432 -21.05 3.84 14.59
CA GLN A 432 -22.39 4.41 14.81
C GLN A 432 -22.93 5.15 13.58
N CYS A 433 -22.04 5.70 12.74
CA CYS A 433 -22.41 6.43 11.53
C CYS A 433 -22.48 5.57 10.26
N PHE A 434 -21.88 4.38 10.27
CA PHE A 434 -21.72 3.52 9.09
C PHE A 434 -23.01 2.81 8.67
N ASN A 435 -23.39 3.00 7.41
CA ASN A 435 -24.42 2.24 6.71
C ASN A 435 -23.74 1.24 5.76
N GLU A 436 -24.38 0.10 5.51
CA GLU A 436 -23.86 -0.89 4.58
C GLU A 436 -23.75 -0.31 3.16
N GLY A 437 -22.56 -0.40 2.57
CA GLY A 437 -22.21 0.24 1.29
C GLY A 437 -21.44 1.56 1.41
N ASP A 438 -21.41 2.22 2.58
CA ASP A 438 -20.65 3.48 2.76
C ASP A 438 -19.14 3.27 2.54
N LEU A 439 -18.50 4.24 1.90
CA LEU A 439 -17.03 4.33 1.81
C LEU A 439 -16.46 4.98 3.08
N VAL A 440 -15.34 4.47 3.61
CA VAL A 440 -14.66 5.06 4.77
C VAL A 440 -13.29 5.59 4.34
N TRP A 441 -13.05 6.89 4.49
CA TRP A 441 -11.83 7.56 4.05
C TRP A 441 -11.13 8.25 5.23
N ILE A 442 -9.93 7.80 5.55
CA ILE A 442 -9.17 8.14 6.76
C ILE A 442 -7.99 9.04 6.38
N HIS A 443 -7.77 10.13 7.11
CA HIS A 443 -6.78 11.14 6.74
C HIS A 443 -5.68 11.37 7.79
N GLY A 444 -4.43 11.25 7.31
CA GLY A 444 -3.23 11.67 8.00
C GLY A 444 -2.66 10.67 9.02
N PHE A 445 -1.41 10.94 9.42
CA PHE A 445 -0.59 10.06 10.28
C PHE A 445 -1.09 9.90 11.73
N HIS A 446 -2.13 10.66 12.13
CA HIS A 446 -2.78 10.53 13.43
C HIS A 446 -3.63 9.24 13.56
N LEU A 447 -4.03 8.64 12.43
CA LEU A 447 -5.01 7.54 12.39
C LEU A 447 -4.50 6.30 11.63
N LEU A 448 -3.18 6.04 11.64
CA LEU A 448 -2.56 4.97 10.84
C LEU A 448 -2.98 3.56 11.26
N VAL A 449 -3.31 3.35 12.54
CA VAL A 449 -3.79 2.06 13.08
C VAL A 449 -5.32 1.92 13.09
N LEU A 450 -6.04 2.97 12.70
CA LEU A 450 -7.51 2.98 12.65
C LEU A 450 -8.10 1.85 11.78
N PRO A 451 -7.56 1.51 10.60
CA PRO A 451 -8.08 0.39 9.79
C PRO A 451 -8.07 -0.94 10.55
N SER A 452 -6.98 -1.28 11.25
CA SER A 452 -6.86 -2.50 12.07
C SER A 452 -7.87 -2.62 13.22
N PHE A 453 -8.53 -1.53 13.62
CA PHE A 453 -9.63 -1.54 14.57
C PHE A 453 -11.01 -1.51 13.88
N LEU A 454 -11.16 -0.82 12.75
CA LEU A 454 -12.40 -0.79 11.94
C LEU A 454 -12.70 -2.14 11.29
N THR A 455 -11.73 -2.70 10.57
CA THR A 455 -11.84 -3.92 9.76
C THR A 455 -12.26 -5.16 10.57
N ARG A 456 -12.12 -5.11 11.90
CA ARG A 456 -12.65 -6.13 12.84
C ARG A 456 -14.16 -6.05 13.08
N ARG A 457 -14.72 -4.84 13.03
CA ARG A 457 -16.15 -4.56 13.29
C ARG A 457 -16.94 -4.42 11.99
N LEU A 458 -16.28 -3.96 10.94
CA LEU A 458 -16.83 -3.69 9.61
C LEU A 458 -15.91 -4.32 8.53
N PRO A 459 -15.76 -5.66 8.46
CA PRO A 459 -14.84 -6.31 7.51
C PRO A 459 -15.16 -5.98 6.03
N MET A 460 -16.44 -5.77 5.73
CA MET A 460 -16.96 -5.47 4.40
C MET A 460 -16.89 -3.97 4.01
N ALA A 461 -16.63 -3.05 4.95
CA ALA A 461 -16.50 -1.63 4.61
C ALA A 461 -15.28 -1.41 3.71
N LYS A 462 -15.40 -0.56 2.67
CA LYS A 462 -14.24 -0.17 1.85
C LYS A 462 -13.50 0.98 2.55
N ILE A 463 -12.28 0.71 2.98
CA ILE A 463 -11.48 1.61 3.83
C ILE A 463 -10.28 2.13 3.04
N GLY A 464 -10.25 3.42 2.75
CA GLY A 464 -9.09 4.12 2.21
C GLY A 464 -8.36 4.92 3.28
N LEU A 465 -7.03 4.95 3.24
CA LEU A 465 -6.17 5.76 4.13
C LEU A 465 -5.29 6.70 3.30
N PHE A 466 -5.41 8.02 3.46
CA PHE A 466 -4.61 9.00 2.71
C PHE A 466 -3.62 9.78 3.60
N LEU A 467 -2.35 9.83 3.20
CA LEU A 467 -1.27 10.53 3.92
C LEU A 467 -0.91 11.86 3.25
N HIS A 468 -1.03 12.95 4.03
CA HIS A 468 -0.71 14.32 3.62
C HIS A 468 0.73 14.74 3.97
N THR A 469 1.38 14.01 4.88
CA THR A 469 2.83 14.11 5.17
C THR A 469 3.66 13.31 4.15
N PRO A 470 4.98 13.48 4.09
CA PRO A 470 5.85 12.54 3.40
C PRO A 470 5.78 11.15 4.04
N PHE A 471 6.29 10.15 3.32
CA PHE A 471 6.67 8.87 3.89
C PHE A 471 8.21 8.71 3.80
N PRO A 472 8.90 8.28 4.87
CA PRO A 472 10.35 8.27 4.96
C PRO A 472 10.96 6.96 4.44
N SER A 473 12.29 6.93 4.22
CA SER A 473 12.98 5.73 3.71
C SER A 473 12.91 4.55 4.69
N SER A 474 13.19 3.34 4.20
CA SER A 474 13.26 2.14 5.05
C SER A 474 14.41 2.15 6.07
N GLU A 475 15.38 3.06 6.00
CA GLU A 475 16.33 3.27 7.10
C GLU A 475 15.71 4.11 8.21
N ILE A 476 15.11 5.23 7.85
CA ILE A 476 14.47 6.16 8.79
C ILE A 476 13.24 5.51 9.45
N PHE A 477 12.36 4.86 8.68
CA PHE A 477 11.18 4.18 9.23
C PHE A 477 11.55 3.02 10.17
N ARG A 478 12.74 2.43 10.02
CA ARG A 478 13.22 1.35 10.90
C ARG A 478 13.54 1.83 12.32
N THR A 479 13.72 3.13 12.57
CA THR A 479 13.98 3.65 13.93
C THR A 479 12.74 3.67 14.82
N LEU A 480 11.52 3.56 14.25
CA LEU A 480 10.30 3.38 15.02
C LEU A 480 10.26 1.96 15.59
N TRP A 481 10.13 1.81 16.91
CA TRP A 481 10.00 0.49 17.54
C TRP A 481 8.70 -0.21 17.11
N CYS A 482 7.60 0.53 17.04
CA CYS A 482 6.28 0.07 16.60
C CYS A 482 6.10 0.02 15.06
N ARG A 483 7.20 0.06 14.28
CA ARG A 483 7.20 0.09 12.80
C ARG A 483 6.30 -0.95 12.14
N GLU A 484 6.29 -2.19 12.63
CA GLU A 484 5.48 -3.26 12.03
C GLU A 484 4.00 -3.11 12.34
N ASP A 485 3.64 -2.69 13.56
CA ASP A 485 2.24 -2.45 13.94
C ASP A 485 1.67 -1.22 13.23
N LEU A 486 2.50 -0.22 12.91
CA LEU A 486 2.11 0.90 12.05
C LEU A 486 1.85 0.42 10.61
N LEU A 487 2.74 -0.38 10.02
CA LEU A 487 2.53 -0.92 8.66
C LEU A 487 1.32 -1.88 8.59
N ARG A 488 1.20 -2.84 9.52
CA ARG A 488 0.01 -3.71 9.64
C ARG A 488 -1.25 -2.89 9.92
N GLY A 489 -1.12 -1.82 10.70
CA GLY A 489 -2.12 -0.76 10.91
C GLY A 489 -2.69 -0.22 9.59
N MET A 490 -1.80 0.29 8.75
CA MET A 490 -2.12 0.88 7.44
C MET A 490 -2.64 -0.16 6.46
N LEU A 491 -2.02 -1.34 6.41
CA LEU A 491 -2.30 -2.42 5.46
C LEU A 491 -3.59 -3.22 5.77
N ASN A 492 -4.33 -2.88 6.83
CA ASN A 492 -5.72 -3.32 7.01
C ASN A 492 -6.75 -2.35 6.41
N ALA A 493 -6.29 -1.28 5.75
CA ALA A 493 -7.06 -0.56 4.74
C ALA A 493 -7.01 -1.33 3.40
N ASP A 494 -7.96 -1.02 2.52
CA ASP A 494 -8.07 -1.58 1.17
C ASP A 494 -7.33 -0.73 0.13
N GLN A 495 -7.12 0.56 0.43
CA GLN A 495 -6.34 1.51 -0.35
C GLN A 495 -5.45 2.37 0.58
N VAL A 496 -4.19 2.61 0.20
CA VAL A 496 -3.30 3.58 0.84
C VAL A 496 -2.84 4.65 -0.17
N GLY A 497 -3.20 5.90 0.07
CA GLY A 497 -3.01 7.03 -0.84
C GLY A 497 -1.91 8.02 -0.40
N PHE A 498 -1.14 8.52 -1.37
CA PHE A 498 -0.05 9.50 -1.17
C PHE A 498 -0.11 10.61 -2.23
N HIS A 499 0.50 11.78 -1.94
CA HIS A 499 0.59 12.87 -2.92
C HIS A 499 1.67 12.68 -4.00
N LEU A 500 2.70 11.89 -3.72
CA LEU A 500 3.81 11.65 -4.64
C LEU A 500 4.22 10.18 -4.64
N PHE A 501 4.59 9.67 -5.81
CA PHE A 501 5.12 8.31 -5.98
C PHE A 501 6.43 8.09 -5.20
N GLU A 502 7.18 9.16 -4.89
CA GLU A 502 8.34 9.08 -3.99
C GLU A 502 7.95 8.52 -2.62
N TYR A 503 6.85 9.00 -2.03
CA TYR A 503 6.35 8.55 -0.73
C TYR A 503 5.72 7.15 -0.84
N ALA A 504 4.93 6.89 -1.88
CA ALA A 504 4.34 5.58 -2.14
C ALA A 504 5.41 4.49 -2.31
N ARG A 505 6.47 4.77 -3.08
CA ARG A 505 7.64 3.89 -3.23
C ARG A 505 8.30 3.60 -1.88
N HIS A 506 8.48 4.60 -1.02
CA HIS A 506 9.05 4.37 0.30
C HIS A 506 8.16 3.48 1.19
N PHE A 507 6.84 3.63 1.13
CA PHE A 507 5.89 2.74 1.81
C PHE A 507 5.94 1.29 1.26
N LEU A 508 6.04 1.12 -0.06
CA LEU A 508 6.23 -0.18 -0.72
C LEU A 508 7.54 -0.85 -0.28
N THR A 509 8.66 -0.12 -0.30
CA THR A 509 9.97 -0.62 0.15
C THR A 509 9.96 -1.00 1.63
N CYS A 510 9.30 -0.21 2.49
CA CYS A 510 9.14 -0.54 3.91
C CYS A 510 8.29 -1.80 4.10
N SER A 511 7.18 -1.94 3.37
CA SER A 511 6.30 -3.11 3.44
C SER A 511 7.04 -4.39 3.04
N ARG A 512 7.80 -4.38 1.94
CA ARG A 512 8.64 -5.53 1.53
C ARG A 512 9.75 -5.82 2.55
N ARG A 513 10.52 -4.82 2.99
CA ARG A 513 11.67 -5.03 3.91
C ARG A 513 11.30 -5.38 5.35
N LEU A 514 10.11 -5.01 5.83
CA LEU A 514 9.69 -5.26 7.23
C LEU A 514 8.63 -6.33 7.38
N LEU A 515 7.86 -6.64 6.33
CA LEU A 515 6.77 -7.62 6.38
C LEU A 515 6.90 -8.72 5.30
N GLY A 516 7.97 -8.72 4.50
CA GLY A 516 8.20 -9.68 3.40
C GLY A 516 7.42 -9.41 2.11
N LEU A 517 6.40 -8.54 2.19
CA LEU A 517 5.29 -8.48 1.24
C LEU A 517 5.71 -8.15 -0.20
N LYS A 518 5.18 -8.95 -1.14
CA LYS A 518 5.24 -8.71 -2.58
C LYS A 518 4.38 -7.50 -2.96
N TYR A 519 4.84 -6.73 -3.96
CA TYR A 519 4.07 -5.64 -4.55
C TYR A 519 4.38 -5.50 -6.03
N GLY A 520 3.45 -4.96 -6.80
CA GLY A 520 3.62 -4.78 -8.23
C GLY A 520 2.44 -4.12 -8.92
N MET A 521 2.48 -4.13 -10.25
CA MET A 521 1.35 -3.78 -11.10
C MET A 521 0.46 -5.01 -11.24
N ILE A 522 -0.55 -5.13 -10.38
CA ILE A 522 -1.45 -6.30 -10.35
C ILE A 522 -2.56 -6.09 -11.38
N PRO A 523 -2.88 -7.08 -12.23
CA PRO A 523 -3.98 -6.96 -13.19
C PRO A 523 -5.30 -6.62 -12.51
N ASP A 524 -6.00 -5.63 -13.06
CA ASP A 524 -7.38 -5.32 -12.72
C ASP A 524 -8.30 -6.24 -13.56
N GLU A 525 -9.46 -6.63 -13.02
CA GLU A 525 -10.47 -7.37 -13.78
C GLU A 525 -11.03 -6.54 -14.96
N ALA A 526 -10.85 -5.20 -14.94
CA ALA A 526 -11.10 -4.31 -16.06
C ALA A 526 -10.01 -4.36 -17.18
N GLY A 527 -9.00 -5.23 -17.08
CA GLY A 527 -7.86 -5.31 -18.01
C GLY A 527 -6.82 -4.20 -17.83
N GLY A 528 -7.03 -3.30 -16.86
CA GLY A 528 -6.00 -2.37 -16.38
C GLY A 528 -4.93 -3.09 -15.54
N HIS A 529 -3.98 -2.35 -14.99
CA HIS A 529 -3.11 -2.83 -13.93
C HIS A 529 -3.03 -1.74 -12.85
N ASN A 530 -3.25 -2.12 -11.59
CA ASN A 530 -3.22 -1.21 -10.46
C ASN A 530 -1.99 -1.52 -9.59
N LEU A 531 -1.33 -0.47 -9.10
CA LEU A 531 -0.21 -0.62 -8.19
C LEU A 531 -0.74 -1.10 -6.83
N ALA A 532 -0.36 -2.28 -6.39
CA ALA A 532 -0.88 -2.87 -5.17
C ALA A 532 0.16 -3.73 -4.43
N ILE A 533 -0.06 -3.90 -3.12
CA ILE A 533 0.67 -4.81 -2.24
C ILE A 533 -0.18 -6.07 -2.08
N GLU A 534 0.43 -7.23 -2.32
CA GLU A 534 -0.18 -8.51 -1.97
C GLU A 534 0.01 -8.77 -0.47
N MET A 535 -1.07 -9.01 0.26
CA MET A 535 -1.02 -9.22 1.71
C MET A 535 -2.06 -10.25 2.15
N ASN A 536 -1.63 -11.46 2.48
CA ASN A 536 -2.50 -12.55 2.95
C ASN A 536 -3.68 -12.88 2.00
N GLY A 537 -3.46 -12.97 0.68
CA GLY A 537 -4.52 -13.32 -0.29
C GLY A 537 -5.51 -12.20 -0.60
N ARG A 538 -5.15 -10.94 -0.33
CA ARG A 538 -5.85 -9.73 -0.80
C ARG A 538 -4.85 -8.70 -1.31
N HIS A 539 -5.32 -7.78 -2.15
CA HIS A 539 -4.51 -6.72 -2.73
C HIS A 539 -4.88 -5.37 -2.09
N VAL A 540 -3.91 -4.70 -1.47
CA VAL A 540 -4.06 -3.34 -0.94
C VAL A 540 -3.60 -2.37 -2.03
N ALA A 541 -4.52 -1.58 -2.57
CA ALA A 541 -4.24 -0.62 -3.64
C ALA A 541 -3.36 0.54 -3.13
N VAL A 542 -2.45 1.04 -3.97
CA VAL A 542 -1.54 2.14 -3.62
C VAL A 542 -1.65 3.28 -4.63
N THR A 543 -2.45 4.29 -4.28
CA THR A 543 -2.78 5.44 -5.14
C THR A 543 -1.79 6.59 -4.92
N SER A 544 -1.35 7.27 -6.00
CA SER A 544 -0.40 8.39 -5.93
C SER A 544 -0.91 9.62 -6.69
N ILE A 545 -1.66 10.51 -6.02
CA ILE A 545 -2.30 11.69 -6.63
C ILE A 545 -2.07 12.93 -5.76
N HIS A 546 -1.44 13.96 -6.33
CA HIS A 546 -1.21 15.24 -5.66
C HIS A 546 -2.53 16.02 -5.52
N ALA A 547 -2.82 16.55 -4.33
CA ALA A 547 -4.02 17.35 -4.11
C ALA A 547 -3.89 18.76 -4.74
N GLY A 548 -5.03 19.33 -5.13
CA GLY A 548 -5.11 20.64 -5.77
C GLY A 548 -5.38 21.80 -4.82
N ILE A 549 -5.87 22.88 -5.40
CA ILE A 549 -6.58 23.98 -4.72
C ILE A 549 -7.98 24.10 -5.35
N GLU A 550 -8.80 25.04 -4.90
CA GLU A 550 -10.14 25.27 -5.48
C GLU A 550 -10.29 26.67 -6.12
N PRO A 551 -10.05 26.81 -7.45
CA PRO A 551 -10.02 28.10 -8.13
C PRO A 551 -11.27 28.99 -7.98
N PRO A 552 -12.51 28.47 -7.92
CA PRO A 552 -13.70 29.29 -7.68
C PRO A 552 -13.66 30.02 -6.33
N ILE A 553 -13.23 29.33 -5.26
CA ILE A 553 -13.13 29.92 -3.91
C ILE A 553 -12.05 31.00 -3.88
N LEU A 554 -10.87 30.72 -4.46
CA LEU A 554 -9.81 31.73 -4.55
C LEU A 554 -10.24 32.95 -5.39
N SER A 555 -11.02 32.75 -6.45
CA SER A 555 -11.52 33.84 -7.30
C SER A 555 -12.49 34.76 -6.56
N GLN A 556 -13.40 34.20 -5.75
CA GLN A 556 -14.29 34.97 -4.86
C GLN A 556 -13.50 35.77 -3.83
N VAL A 557 -12.52 35.15 -3.16
CA VAL A 557 -11.69 35.84 -2.16
C VAL A 557 -10.81 36.93 -2.79
N LEU A 558 -10.26 36.68 -3.99
CA LEU A 558 -9.41 37.62 -4.72
C LEU A 558 -10.17 38.86 -5.23
N THR A 559 -11.46 38.71 -5.55
CA THR A 559 -12.32 39.81 -6.04
C THR A 559 -13.02 40.58 -4.93
N HIS A 560 -13.03 40.05 -3.70
CA HIS A 560 -13.65 40.72 -2.56
C HIS A 560 -12.94 42.02 -2.19
N GLN A 561 -13.71 43.11 -1.99
CA GLN A 561 -13.17 44.47 -1.85
C GLN A 561 -12.11 44.60 -0.74
N SER A 562 -12.32 43.99 0.43
CA SER A 562 -11.33 44.05 1.52
C SER A 562 -9.99 43.38 1.18
N THR A 563 -9.99 42.35 0.34
CA THR A 563 -8.77 41.70 -0.18
C THR A 563 -8.05 42.62 -1.15
N VAL A 564 -8.80 43.27 -2.05
CA VAL A 564 -8.28 44.24 -3.03
C VAL A 564 -7.67 45.44 -2.32
N ASP A 565 -8.41 46.08 -1.40
CA ASP A 565 -7.95 47.23 -0.62
C ASP A 565 -6.70 46.87 0.20
N ARG A 566 -6.66 45.67 0.79
CA ARG A 566 -5.50 45.22 1.56
C ARG A 566 -4.28 44.94 0.67
N ALA A 567 -4.47 44.36 -0.51
CA ALA A 567 -3.38 44.15 -1.47
C ALA A 567 -2.82 45.49 -1.99
N VAL A 568 -3.69 46.46 -2.29
CA VAL A 568 -3.31 47.83 -2.68
C VAL A 568 -2.60 48.55 -1.53
N SER A 569 -3.08 48.41 -0.29
CA SER A 569 -2.44 48.93 0.92
C SER A 569 -1.00 48.40 1.07
N ILE A 570 -0.78 47.09 0.97
CA ILE A 570 0.55 46.47 1.06
C ILE A 570 1.46 46.93 -0.09
N ARG A 571 0.95 46.98 -1.33
CA ARG A 571 1.73 47.43 -2.50
C ARG A 571 2.11 48.91 -2.40
N ASN A 572 1.25 49.75 -1.83
CA ASN A 572 1.53 51.17 -1.59
C ASN A 572 2.57 51.36 -0.46
N GLN A 573 2.52 50.56 0.61
CA GLN A 573 3.50 50.61 1.71
C GLN A 573 4.95 50.38 1.22
N PHE A 574 5.14 49.56 0.17
CA PHE A 574 6.44 49.26 -0.42
C PHE A 574 6.58 49.74 -1.87
N LYS A 575 5.93 50.86 -2.20
CA LYS A 575 5.91 51.44 -3.56
C LYS A 575 7.33 51.61 -4.13
N GLY A 576 7.55 51.08 -5.33
CA GLY A 576 8.85 51.12 -6.02
C GLY A 576 9.83 50.01 -5.64
N LYS A 577 9.53 49.18 -4.63
CA LYS A 577 10.32 47.99 -4.29
C LYS A 577 9.79 46.73 -4.97
N VAL A 578 10.66 45.75 -5.18
CA VAL A 578 10.26 44.36 -5.49
C VAL A 578 9.96 43.63 -4.19
N ILE A 579 8.77 43.05 -4.10
CA ILE A 579 8.26 42.41 -2.88
C ILE A 579 8.42 40.88 -3.00
N PHE A 580 9.30 40.32 -2.18
CA PHE A 580 9.35 38.89 -1.90
C PHE A 580 8.42 38.60 -0.71
N CYS A 581 7.63 37.54 -0.78
CA CYS A 581 6.83 37.06 0.34
C CYS A 581 7.20 35.62 0.72
N ALA A 582 6.96 35.31 1.99
CA ALA A 582 7.15 34.00 2.58
C ALA A 582 6.12 33.82 3.69
N ILE A 583 5.51 32.63 3.75
CA ILE A 583 4.44 32.30 4.68
C ILE A 583 4.73 30.88 5.15
N ASP A 584 5.29 30.77 6.35
CA ASP A 584 5.83 29.51 6.86
C ASP A 584 5.34 29.31 8.30
N ARG A 585 5.05 28.06 8.68
CA ARG A 585 4.93 27.70 10.11
C ARG A 585 6.29 27.82 10.77
N MET A 586 6.33 28.31 12.00
CA MET A 586 7.55 28.57 12.77
C MET A 586 8.15 27.26 13.32
N GLU A 587 8.65 26.43 12.43
CA GLU A 587 9.35 25.16 12.67
C GLU A 587 10.66 25.12 11.86
N SER A 588 11.69 24.45 12.37
CA SER A 588 13.00 24.38 11.72
C SER A 588 12.92 23.80 10.29
N LEU A 589 12.01 22.85 10.07
CA LEU A 589 11.75 22.20 8.79
C LEU A 589 11.30 23.14 7.66
N LYS A 590 10.78 24.35 7.93
CA LYS A 590 10.47 25.33 6.86
C LYS A 590 11.68 26.11 6.36
N GLY A 591 12.86 25.95 6.95
CA GLY A 591 14.10 26.52 6.44
C GLY A 591 14.16 28.05 6.46
N ILE A 592 13.38 28.70 7.35
CA ILE A 592 13.36 30.17 7.50
C ILE A 592 14.78 30.74 7.74
N PRO A 593 15.65 30.14 8.59
CA PRO A 593 17.05 30.53 8.69
C PRO A 593 17.82 30.54 7.36
N LEU A 594 17.70 29.48 6.58
CA LEU A 594 18.41 29.31 5.30
C LEU A 594 18.00 30.40 4.30
N LYS A 595 16.72 30.77 4.29
CA LYS A 595 16.16 31.87 3.49
C LYS A 595 16.77 33.22 3.85
N MET A 596 16.96 33.50 5.15
CA MET A 596 17.62 34.73 5.64
C MET A 596 19.10 34.77 5.28
N LEU A 597 19.82 33.64 5.43
CA LEU A 597 21.23 33.52 5.01
C LEU A 597 21.40 33.69 3.49
N GLY A 598 20.46 33.17 2.69
CA GLY A 598 20.43 33.37 1.23
C GLY A 598 20.25 34.84 0.84
N LEU A 599 19.39 35.57 1.56
CA LEU A 599 19.18 37.00 1.39
C LEU A 599 20.41 37.82 1.79
N GLU A 600 21.02 37.52 2.94
CA GLU A 600 22.26 38.18 3.38
C GLU A 600 23.40 37.96 2.37
N ARG A 601 23.56 36.74 1.86
CA ARG A 601 24.56 36.45 0.83
C ARG A 601 24.27 37.16 -0.48
N PHE A 602 23.00 37.22 -0.91
CA PHE A 602 22.59 37.96 -2.10
C PHE A 602 22.93 39.45 -2.00
N LEU A 603 22.60 40.11 -0.88
CA LEU A 603 22.82 41.55 -0.71
C LEU A 603 24.31 41.93 -0.61
N ASN A 604 25.15 41.04 -0.07
CA ASN A 604 26.60 41.19 -0.11
C ASN A 604 27.18 41.00 -1.53
N MET A 605 26.59 40.12 -2.35
CA MET A 605 27.04 39.86 -3.73
C MET A 605 26.49 40.87 -4.75
N CYS A 606 25.33 41.47 -4.49
CA CYS A 606 24.63 42.40 -5.40
C CYS A 606 24.15 43.66 -4.66
N PRO A 607 25.07 44.55 -4.21
CA PRO A 607 24.72 45.75 -3.44
C PRO A 607 23.78 46.71 -4.17
N GLU A 608 23.68 46.63 -5.50
CA GLU A 608 22.81 47.47 -6.31
C GLU A 608 21.30 47.22 -6.06
N TRP A 609 20.93 46.17 -5.32
CA TRP A 609 19.56 45.88 -4.90
C TRP A 609 19.23 46.30 -3.47
N VAL A 610 20.21 46.78 -2.70
CA VAL A 610 19.97 47.35 -1.37
C VAL A 610 18.94 48.47 -1.45
N GLY A 611 17.96 48.44 -0.54
CA GLY A 611 16.83 49.38 -0.53
C GLY A 611 15.76 49.16 -1.60
N LYS A 612 16.07 48.51 -2.73
CA LYS A 612 15.14 48.26 -3.86
C LYS A 612 14.26 47.02 -3.68
N ILE A 613 14.54 46.18 -2.68
CA ILE A 613 13.76 44.98 -2.38
C ILE A 613 13.21 45.01 -0.95
N VAL A 614 12.21 44.15 -0.69
CA VAL A 614 11.75 43.81 0.66
C VAL A 614 11.36 42.33 0.71
N LEU A 615 11.74 41.63 1.78
CA LEU A 615 11.23 40.30 2.12
C LEU A 615 10.21 40.43 3.24
N ILE A 616 8.94 40.09 2.95
CA ILE A 616 7.88 39.97 3.95
C ILE A 616 7.80 38.51 4.37
N GLN A 617 8.36 38.19 5.54
CA GLN A 617 8.31 36.85 6.13
C GLN A 617 7.21 36.82 7.20
N VAL A 618 6.13 36.11 6.91
CA VAL A 618 5.10 35.77 7.88
C VAL A 618 5.47 34.45 8.56
N GLY A 619 5.47 34.45 9.88
CA GLY A 619 5.66 33.26 10.72
C GLY A 619 4.36 32.86 11.40
N ILE A 620 3.80 31.72 11.04
CA ILE A 620 2.61 31.17 11.71
C ILE A 620 3.07 30.46 12.99
N SER A 621 2.60 30.90 14.16
CA SER A 621 2.99 30.30 15.45
C SER A 621 2.62 28.81 15.52
N ALA A 622 3.55 27.98 16.01
CA ALA A 622 3.45 26.52 16.01
C ALA A 622 3.80 25.95 17.39
N PHE A 623 3.06 26.38 18.42
CA PHE A 623 3.34 26.05 19.82
C PHE A 623 3.34 24.53 20.11
N GLU A 624 2.66 23.72 19.32
CA GLU A 624 2.67 22.25 19.40
C GLU A 624 4.03 21.61 19.09
N ARG A 625 5.02 22.39 18.63
CA ARG A 625 6.40 21.98 18.39
C ARG A 625 7.35 22.25 19.55
N GLY A 626 6.89 22.88 20.64
CA GLY A 626 7.69 23.14 21.85
C GLY A 626 8.98 23.90 21.54
N ASP A 627 10.12 23.36 22.00
CA ASP A 627 11.44 23.98 21.90
C ASP A 627 11.87 24.28 20.46
N ASP A 628 11.42 23.48 19.48
CA ASP A 628 11.74 23.70 18.06
C ASP A 628 11.12 25.01 17.53
N TYR A 629 9.91 25.34 17.98
CA TYR A 629 9.27 26.63 17.71
C TYR A 629 9.99 27.77 18.43
N VAL A 630 10.28 27.63 19.73
CA VAL A 630 10.95 28.68 20.53
C VAL A 630 12.34 29.00 19.98
N ARG A 631 13.11 27.97 19.62
CA ARG A 631 14.42 28.08 18.97
C ARG A 631 14.32 28.78 17.62
N THR A 632 13.47 28.27 16.72
CA THR A 632 13.31 28.83 15.36
C THR A 632 12.87 30.30 15.40
N LYS A 633 11.99 30.67 16.35
CA LYS A 633 11.57 32.06 16.61
C LYS A 633 12.72 32.94 17.10
N LYS A 634 13.48 32.51 18.12
CA LYS A 634 14.64 33.25 18.65
C LYS A 634 15.70 33.47 17.56
N GLU A 635 16.00 32.43 16.78
CA GLU A 635 16.97 32.47 15.69
C GLU A 635 16.52 33.41 14.57
N THR A 636 15.28 33.26 14.08
CA THR A 636 14.70 34.10 13.03
C THR A 636 14.71 35.58 13.41
N LEU A 637 14.28 35.92 14.64
CA LEU A 637 14.31 37.29 15.14
C LEU A 637 15.73 37.87 15.20
N ALA A 638 16.72 37.08 15.61
CA ALA A 638 18.12 37.50 15.63
C ALA A 638 18.67 37.77 14.22
N MET A 639 18.35 36.93 13.23
CA MET A 639 18.73 37.16 11.82
C MET A 639 18.02 38.38 11.21
N VAL A 640 16.73 38.56 11.48
CA VAL A 640 15.97 39.74 11.03
C VAL A 640 16.58 41.02 11.61
N ALA A 641 16.94 41.03 12.90
CA ALA A 641 17.61 42.15 13.55
C ALA A 641 19.01 42.41 12.95
N LYS A 642 19.80 41.36 12.70
CA LYS A 642 21.12 41.46 12.05
C LYS A 642 21.02 42.07 10.65
N ILE A 643 20.13 41.54 9.80
CA ILE A 643 19.96 42.00 8.41
C ILE A 643 19.46 43.45 8.38
N ASN A 644 18.45 43.80 9.17
CA ASN A 644 17.93 45.18 9.23
C ASN A 644 18.88 46.18 9.89
N LYS A 645 19.85 45.74 10.72
CA LYS A 645 20.91 46.62 11.24
C LYS A 645 21.90 47.03 10.16
N ILE A 646 22.13 46.19 9.14
CA ILE A 646 23.03 46.46 8.02
C ILE A 646 22.28 47.15 6.87
N TRP A 647 21.08 46.68 6.53
CA TRP A 647 20.24 47.20 5.45
C TRP A 647 18.81 47.50 5.96
N PRO A 648 18.55 48.70 6.50
CA PRO A 648 17.29 49.02 7.17
C PRO A 648 16.02 48.81 6.33
N GLY A 649 15.04 48.13 6.93
CA GLY A 649 13.72 47.89 6.34
C GLY A 649 13.71 46.88 5.18
N THR A 650 14.76 46.08 5.04
CA THR A 650 14.89 45.04 4.00
C THR A 650 14.09 43.79 4.34
N VAL A 651 13.95 43.44 5.62
CA VAL A 651 13.12 42.31 6.06
C VAL A 651 12.00 42.81 6.97
N GLN A 652 10.76 42.45 6.63
CA GLN A 652 9.58 42.69 7.45
C GLN A 652 9.13 41.34 7.99
N PHE A 653 9.35 41.11 9.29
CA PHE A 653 8.90 39.89 9.96
C PHE A 653 7.61 40.17 10.74
N GLN A 654 6.58 39.36 10.51
CA GLN A 654 5.36 39.36 11.31
C GLN A 654 5.08 37.94 11.78
N GLU A 655 4.99 37.74 13.10
CA GLU A 655 4.40 36.53 13.65
C GLU A 655 2.89 36.72 13.81
N CYS A 656 2.12 35.67 13.54
CA CYS A 656 0.68 35.64 13.74
C CYS A 656 0.18 34.20 13.98
N SER A 657 -1.04 34.09 14.49
CA SER A 657 -1.73 32.80 14.63
C SER A 657 -2.32 32.31 13.31
N GLU A 658 -2.57 31.01 13.23
CA GLU A 658 -3.26 30.37 12.09
C GLU A 658 -4.64 30.96 11.80
N ALA A 659 -5.32 31.52 12.82
CA ALA A 659 -6.61 32.19 12.66
C ALA A 659 -6.53 33.60 12.05
N GLU A 660 -5.35 34.23 12.09
CA GLU A 660 -5.11 35.57 11.54
C GLU A 660 -4.58 35.52 10.10
N MET A 661 -3.87 34.44 9.73
CA MET A 661 -3.30 34.25 8.39
C MET A 661 -4.16 33.39 7.45
N ARG A 662 -5.48 33.49 7.62
CA ARG A 662 -6.50 32.86 6.77
C ARG A 662 -6.44 33.35 5.32
N LEU A 663 -7.17 32.66 4.44
CA LEU A 663 -7.14 32.82 3.00
C LEU A 663 -7.26 34.29 2.52
N PRO A 664 -8.16 35.16 3.02
CA PRO A 664 -8.21 36.56 2.57
C PRO A 664 -6.93 37.35 2.83
N GLN A 665 -6.34 37.22 4.03
CA GLN A 665 -5.09 37.88 4.41
C GLN A 665 -3.91 37.32 3.59
N ARG A 666 -3.89 36.01 3.38
CA ARG A 666 -2.88 35.30 2.58
C ARG A 666 -2.93 35.70 1.10
N ILE A 667 -4.11 35.65 0.49
CA ILE A 667 -4.37 36.05 -0.90
C ILE A 667 -4.02 37.54 -1.10
N ALA A 668 -4.37 38.43 -0.17
CA ALA A 668 -4.00 39.84 -0.26
C ALA A 668 -2.47 40.06 -0.26
N LEU A 669 -1.72 39.35 0.59
CA LEU A 669 -0.25 39.42 0.61
C LEU A 669 0.37 38.82 -0.67
N MET A 670 -0.09 37.64 -1.10
CA MET A 670 0.38 36.98 -2.33
C MET A 670 0.13 37.86 -3.57
N ARG A 671 -1.06 38.46 -3.67
CA ARG A 671 -1.48 39.38 -4.74
C ARG A 671 -0.65 40.66 -4.75
N ALA A 672 -0.26 41.15 -3.58
CA ALA A 672 0.64 42.30 -3.45
C ALA A 672 2.10 41.98 -3.77
N SER A 673 2.50 40.71 -3.92
CA SER A 673 3.91 40.29 -3.99
C SER A 673 4.36 39.87 -5.40
N ASP A 674 5.66 40.03 -5.69
CA ASP A 674 6.28 39.76 -7.00
C ASP A 674 6.99 38.40 -7.08
N VAL A 675 7.33 37.82 -5.92
CA VAL A 675 7.99 36.54 -5.74
C VAL A 675 7.46 35.88 -4.46
N ILE A 676 7.25 34.56 -4.46
CA ILE A 676 7.05 33.79 -3.23
C ILE A 676 8.20 32.82 -2.99
N MET A 677 8.60 32.65 -1.73
CA MET A 677 9.72 31.79 -1.32
C MET A 677 9.26 30.71 -0.34
N VAL A 678 9.15 29.48 -0.84
CA VAL A 678 8.81 28.28 -0.06
C VAL A 678 10.05 27.39 -0.03
N THR A 679 10.82 27.48 1.05
CA THR A 679 12.17 26.86 1.17
C THR A 679 12.29 25.75 2.24
N PRO A 680 11.31 24.84 2.42
CA PRO A 680 11.38 23.81 3.45
C PRO A 680 12.50 22.78 3.19
N ILE A 681 13.08 22.28 4.27
CA ILE A 681 14.09 21.22 4.29
C ILE A 681 13.47 19.86 3.92
N ARG A 682 12.23 19.61 4.36
CA ARG A 682 11.37 18.51 3.92
C ARG A 682 9.92 18.92 4.18
N ASP A 683 9.04 18.75 3.19
CA ASP A 683 7.62 19.07 3.35
C ASP A 683 6.72 17.99 2.75
N GLY A 684 5.52 17.88 3.30
CA GLY A 684 4.42 17.11 2.72
C GLY A 684 3.66 17.92 1.68
N LEU A 685 2.33 17.82 1.68
CA LEU A 685 1.48 18.68 0.86
C LEU A 685 1.70 20.16 1.20
N ASN A 686 2.13 20.94 0.22
CA ASN A 686 2.23 22.39 0.34
C ASN A 686 1.47 23.09 -0.80
N LEU A 687 0.39 23.80 -0.42
CA LEU A 687 -0.51 24.49 -1.35
C LEU A 687 -0.11 25.95 -1.64
N ILE A 688 0.77 26.54 -0.82
CA ILE A 688 1.20 27.95 -0.91
C ILE A 688 1.70 28.33 -2.33
N PRO A 689 2.45 27.49 -3.07
CA PRO A 689 2.84 27.78 -4.45
C PRO A 689 1.68 27.74 -5.46
N LEU A 690 0.68 26.90 -5.21
CA LEU A 690 -0.50 26.75 -6.09
C LEU A 690 -1.39 27.99 -5.92
N GLU A 691 -1.68 28.37 -4.67
CA GLU A 691 -2.44 29.58 -4.31
C GLU A 691 -1.78 30.85 -4.89
N PHE A 692 -0.47 31.02 -4.67
CA PHE A 692 0.27 32.17 -5.22
C PHE A 692 0.25 32.19 -6.74
N THR A 693 0.31 31.03 -7.40
CA THR A 693 0.21 30.96 -8.86
C THR A 693 -1.18 31.38 -9.34
N ALA A 694 -2.25 30.92 -8.66
CA ALA A 694 -3.63 31.27 -8.97
C ALA A 694 -3.89 32.79 -8.92
N VAL A 695 -3.43 33.49 -7.88
CA VAL A 695 -3.66 34.95 -7.73
C VAL A 695 -2.87 35.82 -8.70
N HIS A 696 -2.04 35.23 -9.56
CA HIS A 696 -1.37 35.90 -10.68
C HIS A 696 -1.84 35.40 -12.06
N GLN A 697 -2.77 34.44 -12.15
CA GLN A 697 -3.26 33.89 -13.44
C GLN A 697 -3.89 34.95 -14.35
N ASP A 698 -4.47 36.01 -13.78
CA ASP A 698 -5.04 37.14 -14.51
C ASP A 698 -4.02 37.83 -15.44
N ALA A 699 -2.72 37.80 -15.12
CA ALA A 699 -1.67 38.28 -16.00
C ALA A 699 -1.61 37.59 -17.37
N LEU A 700 -2.26 36.43 -17.52
CA LEU A 700 -2.36 35.71 -18.78
C LEU A 700 -3.44 36.27 -19.71
N THR A 701 -4.35 37.14 -19.24
CA THR A 701 -5.35 37.85 -20.06
C THR A 701 -4.74 39.04 -20.83
N GLU A 702 -5.46 39.62 -21.78
CA GLU A 702 -4.97 40.75 -22.58
C GLU A 702 -4.90 42.06 -21.77
N GLU A 703 -5.89 42.30 -20.91
CA GLU A 703 -5.87 43.35 -19.89
C GLU A 703 -4.70 43.15 -18.91
N GLY A 704 -4.59 41.93 -18.37
CA GLY A 704 -3.57 41.56 -17.40
C GLY A 704 -2.15 41.68 -17.94
N ARG A 705 -1.90 41.37 -19.22
CA ARG A 705 -0.60 41.61 -19.87
C ARG A 705 -0.24 43.10 -19.91
N SER A 706 -1.24 43.96 -20.07
CA SER A 706 -1.09 45.40 -20.36
C SER A 706 -1.01 46.29 -19.10
N ASP A 707 -1.38 45.77 -17.93
CA ASP A 707 -1.48 46.51 -16.66
C ASP A 707 -0.16 46.98 -16.01
N GLY A 708 1.00 46.68 -16.62
CA GLY A 708 2.33 47.07 -16.13
C GLY A 708 2.83 46.39 -14.85
N ARG A 709 2.10 45.44 -14.24
CA ARG A 709 2.56 44.76 -13.01
C ARG A 709 3.66 43.74 -13.28
N ARG A 710 4.56 43.54 -12.30
CA ARG A 710 5.45 42.37 -12.28
C ARG A 710 4.63 41.10 -12.05
N ARG A 711 4.94 40.03 -12.79
CA ARG A 711 4.19 38.76 -12.77
C ARG A 711 4.77 37.83 -11.71
N GLY A 712 3.95 37.29 -10.82
CA GLY A 712 4.41 36.42 -9.74
C GLY A 712 5.27 35.25 -10.22
N ILE A 713 6.33 34.93 -9.47
CA ILE A 713 7.15 33.72 -9.67
C ILE A 713 7.41 33.02 -8.32
N CYS A 714 7.45 31.68 -8.35
CA CYS A 714 7.76 30.87 -7.17
C CYS A 714 9.25 30.50 -7.13
N ILE A 715 9.89 30.66 -5.98
CA ILE A 715 11.16 30.01 -5.61
C ILE A 715 10.82 28.86 -4.66
N LEU A 716 11.12 27.62 -5.05
CA LEU A 716 10.65 26.40 -4.39
C LEU A 716 11.81 25.49 -4.01
N SER A 717 11.81 24.99 -2.77
CA SER A 717 12.69 23.90 -2.36
C SER A 717 12.46 22.65 -3.21
N GLU A 718 13.55 21.96 -3.58
CA GLU A 718 13.46 20.62 -4.18
C GLU A 718 12.83 19.57 -3.26
N PHE A 719 12.78 19.83 -1.95
CA PHE A 719 12.20 18.95 -0.92
C PHE A 719 10.73 19.23 -0.57
N SER A 720 10.05 20.11 -1.32
CA SER A 720 8.60 20.36 -1.23
C SER A 720 7.81 19.54 -2.25
N SER A 721 6.61 19.04 -1.91
CA SER A 721 5.78 18.27 -2.84
C SER A 721 5.49 19.04 -4.14
N SER A 722 5.30 20.36 -4.03
CA SER A 722 4.96 21.25 -5.13
C SER A 722 6.05 21.28 -6.22
N THR A 723 7.31 20.96 -5.92
CA THR A 723 8.39 20.96 -6.92
C THR A 723 8.15 19.95 -8.05
N ARG A 724 7.56 18.78 -7.77
CA ARG A 724 7.32 17.76 -8.81
C ARG A 724 6.24 18.17 -9.82
N VAL A 725 5.39 19.15 -9.46
CA VAL A 725 4.25 19.61 -10.27
C VAL A 725 4.41 21.03 -10.83
N MET A 726 5.07 21.94 -10.10
CA MET A 726 5.23 23.36 -10.44
C MET A 726 6.43 23.64 -11.36
N ARG A 727 6.41 23.07 -12.57
CA ARG A 727 7.51 23.16 -13.57
C ARG A 727 7.90 24.58 -14.01
N GLY A 728 7.09 25.60 -13.71
CA GLY A 728 7.42 27.01 -13.97
C GLY A 728 8.35 27.65 -12.92
N ALA A 729 8.50 27.05 -11.74
CA ALA A 729 9.22 27.64 -10.62
C ALA A 729 10.75 27.75 -10.85
N LEU A 730 11.40 28.52 -9.97
CA LEU A 730 12.83 28.39 -9.71
C LEU A 730 13.02 27.38 -8.59
N HIS A 731 13.51 26.18 -8.94
CA HIS A 731 13.83 25.15 -7.94
C HIS A 731 15.20 25.44 -7.32
N VAL A 732 15.32 25.21 -6.00
CA VAL A 732 16.54 25.44 -5.22
C VAL A 732 16.76 24.33 -4.21
N ASN A 733 18.02 23.96 -3.96
CA ASN A 733 18.40 23.26 -2.74
C ASN A 733 18.57 24.30 -1.60
N PRO A 734 17.72 24.30 -0.55
CA PRO A 734 17.78 25.31 0.51
C PRO A 734 19.06 25.27 1.36
N TRP A 735 19.76 24.12 1.44
CA TRP A 735 21.03 24.03 2.15
C TRP A 735 22.16 24.78 1.44
N LYS A 736 22.05 24.93 0.12
CA LYS A 736 23.06 25.57 -0.73
C LYS A 736 22.81 27.08 -0.77
N ILE A 737 23.28 27.80 0.25
CA ILE A 737 23.07 29.26 0.43
C ILE A 737 23.44 30.09 -0.82
N SER A 738 24.46 29.68 -1.59
CA SER A 738 24.80 30.32 -2.87
C SER A 738 23.72 30.20 -3.95
N GLU A 739 22.95 29.10 -3.94
CA GLU A 739 21.86 28.85 -4.88
C GLU A 739 20.60 29.63 -4.49
N LEU A 740 20.30 29.73 -3.18
CA LEU A 740 19.32 30.68 -2.67
C LEU A 740 19.67 32.12 -3.09
N ALA A 741 20.91 32.56 -2.88
CA ALA A 741 21.37 33.88 -3.32
C ALA A 741 21.23 34.10 -4.83
N ASN A 742 21.60 33.10 -5.65
CA ASN A 742 21.42 33.14 -7.10
C ASN A 742 19.95 33.20 -7.50
N SER A 743 19.03 32.55 -6.77
CA SER A 743 17.59 32.60 -7.08
C SER A 743 16.95 33.97 -6.81
N PHE A 744 17.41 34.72 -5.79
CA PHE A 744 17.07 36.14 -5.62
C PHE A 744 17.49 36.94 -6.86
N HIS A 745 18.77 36.84 -7.25
CA HIS A 745 19.32 37.53 -8.41
C HIS A 745 18.58 37.18 -9.72
N GLN A 746 18.36 35.89 -9.96
CA GLN A 746 17.65 35.38 -11.13
C GLN A 746 16.20 35.86 -11.17
N ALA A 747 15.48 35.83 -10.06
CA ALA A 747 14.12 36.34 -10.00
C ALA A 747 14.06 37.85 -10.31
N LEU A 748 14.99 38.65 -9.80
CA LEU A 748 15.01 40.11 -9.99
C LEU A 748 15.26 40.50 -11.45
N ASN A 749 16.23 39.85 -12.09
CA ASN A 749 16.70 40.13 -13.45
C ASN A 749 15.95 39.35 -14.55
N MET A 750 14.97 38.50 -14.20
CA MET A 750 14.18 37.75 -15.18
C MET A 750 13.31 38.65 -16.06
N SER A 751 13.38 38.47 -17.38
CA SER A 751 12.56 39.21 -18.35
C SER A 751 11.07 38.90 -18.21
N ILE A 752 10.24 39.82 -18.72
CA ILE A 752 8.78 39.68 -18.69
C ILE A 752 8.31 38.41 -19.42
N ASP A 753 8.92 38.08 -20.56
CA ASP A 753 8.55 36.91 -21.38
C ASP A 753 8.91 35.57 -20.70
N GLU A 754 10.03 35.53 -19.97
CA GLU A 754 10.43 34.36 -19.19
C GLU A 754 9.50 34.18 -17.98
N ARG A 755 9.16 35.27 -17.25
CA ARG A 755 8.15 35.22 -16.19
C ARG A 755 6.78 34.77 -16.72
N MET A 756 6.34 35.28 -17.87
CA MET A 756 5.08 34.91 -18.51
C MET A 756 5.05 33.44 -18.95
N ARG A 757 6.11 32.94 -19.61
CA ARG A 757 6.21 31.53 -20.01
C ARG A 757 6.19 30.60 -18.79
N ARG A 758 6.88 30.96 -17.70
CA ARG A 758 6.87 30.22 -16.43
C ARG A 758 5.51 30.20 -15.76
N LEU A 759 4.87 31.37 -15.64
CA LEU A 759 3.54 31.50 -15.06
C LEU A 759 2.49 30.69 -15.84
N ASN A 760 2.55 30.72 -17.18
CA ASN A 760 1.67 29.90 -18.02
C ASN A 760 1.87 28.39 -17.77
N THR A 761 3.12 27.92 -17.73
CA THR A 761 3.45 26.50 -17.45
C THR A 761 3.02 26.06 -16.04
N ALA A 762 3.12 26.95 -15.04
CA ALA A 762 2.64 26.65 -13.69
C ALA A 762 1.09 26.66 -13.60
N SER A 763 0.45 27.63 -14.25
CA SER A 763 -1.01 27.81 -14.34
C SER A 763 -1.71 26.60 -14.98
N GLU A 764 -1.08 25.93 -15.93
CA GLU A 764 -1.63 24.71 -16.55
C GLU A 764 -1.84 23.58 -15.54
N PHE A 765 -0.92 23.38 -14.58
CA PHE A 765 -1.12 22.36 -13.55
C PHE A 765 -2.23 22.76 -12.58
N VAL A 766 -2.16 24.00 -12.07
CA VAL A 766 -3.13 24.56 -11.09
C VAL A 766 -4.57 24.51 -11.63
N SER A 767 -4.76 24.77 -12.92
CA SER A 767 -6.08 24.75 -13.57
C SER A 767 -6.60 23.33 -13.90
N ARG A 768 -5.74 22.30 -13.91
CA ARG A 768 -6.11 20.91 -14.28
C ARG A 768 -6.36 20.00 -13.07
N VAL A 769 -5.77 20.32 -11.92
CA VAL A 769 -5.78 19.51 -10.70
C VAL A 769 -6.38 20.33 -9.56
N THR A 770 -7.70 20.20 -9.38
CA THR A 770 -8.45 20.79 -8.26
C THR A 770 -8.51 19.86 -7.06
N THR A 771 -8.94 20.38 -5.91
CA THR A 771 -9.17 19.58 -4.71
C THR A 771 -10.29 18.55 -4.93
N GLU A 772 -11.41 18.96 -5.55
CA GLU A 772 -12.49 18.05 -5.94
C GLU A 772 -11.98 16.89 -6.82
N ARG A 773 -11.20 17.20 -7.88
CA ARG A 773 -10.73 16.19 -8.83
C ARG A 773 -9.79 15.16 -8.19
N TRP A 774 -8.92 15.62 -7.28
CA TRP A 774 -8.07 14.72 -6.48
C TRP A 774 -8.92 13.74 -5.67
N ALA A 775 -9.95 14.22 -4.98
CA ALA A 775 -10.81 13.39 -4.15
C ALA A 775 -11.66 12.42 -4.96
N MET A 776 -12.30 12.87 -6.04
CA MET A 776 -13.09 11.99 -6.91
C MET A 776 -12.22 10.86 -7.49
N ALA A 777 -10.98 11.12 -7.89
CA ALA A 777 -10.08 10.08 -8.37
C ALA A 777 -9.72 9.05 -7.27
N VAL A 778 -9.37 9.51 -6.05
CA VAL A 778 -9.07 8.60 -4.92
C VAL A 778 -10.30 7.77 -4.50
N LEU A 779 -11.50 8.36 -4.55
CA LEU A 779 -12.76 7.69 -4.21
C LEU A 779 -13.24 6.73 -5.29
N LEU A 780 -12.97 7.00 -6.58
CA LEU A 780 -13.20 6.05 -7.67
C LEU A 780 -12.28 4.85 -7.56
N ASP A 781 -10.97 5.06 -7.33
CA ASP A 781 -10.01 3.99 -7.02
C ASP A 781 -10.52 3.13 -5.83
N LEU A 782 -11.00 3.77 -4.75
CA LEU A 782 -11.52 3.07 -3.56
C LEU A 782 -12.83 2.32 -3.83
N LYS A 783 -13.80 2.90 -4.57
CA LYS A 783 -15.05 2.22 -4.95
C LYS A 783 -14.77 1.06 -5.92
N ALA A 784 -13.72 1.14 -6.73
CA ALA A 784 -13.28 0.07 -7.63
C ALA A 784 -12.62 -1.11 -6.90
N VAL A 785 -12.05 -0.94 -5.70
CA VAL A 785 -11.48 -2.08 -4.95
C VAL A 785 -12.57 -3.13 -4.68
N GLN A 786 -12.36 -4.34 -5.16
CA GLN A 786 -13.33 -5.43 -4.99
C GLN A 786 -13.20 -6.09 -3.63
N LYS A 787 -14.31 -6.18 -2.90
CA LYS A 787 -14.52 -7.15 -1.82
C LYS A 787 -15.57 -8.13 -2.28
N SER A 788 -15.23 -9.43 -2.29
CA SER A 788 -16.23 -10.48 -2.52
C SER A 788 -17.30 -10.41 -1.42
N ALA A 789 -18.57 -10.37 -1.80
CA ALA A 789 -19.70 -10.29 -0.86
C ALA A 789 -19.87 -11.55 0.00
N ASP A 790 -19.21 -12.66 -0.35
CA ASP A 790 -19.19 -13.86 0.48
C ASP A 790 -18.32 -13.64 1.72
N VAL A 791 -18.95 -13.51 2.89
CA VAL A 791 -18.27 -13.46 4.20
C VAL A 791 -17.34 -14.66 4.41
N GLY A 792 -17.63 -15.81 3.78
CA GLY A 792 -16.77 -17.00 3.77
C GLY A 792 -15.43 -16.86 3.02
N MET A 793 -15.23 -15.81 2.22
CA MET A 793 -13.94 -15.52 1.57
C MET A 793 -12.96 -14.70 2.43
N TYR A 794 -13.38 -14.15 3.57
CA TYR A 794 -12.53 -13.29 4.40
C TYR A 794 -12.52 -13.73 5.87
N SER A 795 -11.47 -14.46 6.26
CA SER A 795 -11.28 -14.89 7.65
C SER A 795 -10.39 -13.91 8.42
N GLY A 796 -10.86 -13.44 9.57
CA GLY A 796 -10.03 -12.69 10.50
C GLY A 796 -9.10 -13.61 11.30
N ALA A 797 -7.81 -13.29 11.38
CA ALA A 797 -6.83 -14.02 12.17
C ALA A 797 -5.96 -13.07 13.00
N GLY A 798 -5.57 -13.48 14.21
CA GLY A 798 -4.67 -12.73 15.10
C GLY A 798 -5.36 -11.82 16.13
N LEU A 799 -4.60 -11.42 17.15
CA LEU A 799 -5.02 -10.57 18.27
C LEU A 799 -4.22 -9.24 18.27
N GLY A 800 -4.51 -8.33 19.20
CA GLY A 800 -3.73 -7.08 19.35
C GLY A 800 -3.75 -6.19 18.11
N LEU A 801 -2.60 -5.70 17.65
CA LEU A 801 -2.44 -5.04 16.35
C LEU A 801 -2.03 -6.01 15.22
N GLY A 802 -1.61 -7.24 15.56
CA GLY A 802 -1.35 -8.34 14.63
C GLY A 802 -2.60 -9.01 14.04
N TYR A 803 -3.77 -8.37 14.11
CA TYR A 803 -4.96 -8.86 13.40
C TYR A 803 -4.85 -8.56 11.91
N ARG A 804 -5.24 -9.54 11.10
CA ARG A 804 -5.24 -9.48 9.64
C ARG A 804 -6.51 -10.12 9.11
N ILE A 805 -7.14 -9.52 8.11
CA ILE A 805 -7.99 -10.28 7.19
C ILE A 805 -7.09 -11.14 6.30
N LEU A 806 -7.46 -12.41 6.16
CA LEU A 806 -6.96 -13.38 5.19
C LEU A 806 -8.01 -13.51 4.08
N GLY A 807 -7.60 -13.36 2.82
CA GLY A 807 -8.41 -13.76 1.67
C GLY A 807 -8.33 -15.27 1.45
N MET A 808 -9.47 -15.92 1.21
CA MET A 808 -9.61 -17.36 1.06
C MET A 808 -10.53 -17.69 -0.13
N ASN A 809 -10.22 -18.77 -0.84
CA ASN A 809 -11.06 -19.26 -1.94
C ASN A 809 -12.38 -19.85 -1.39
N ARG A 810 -13.47 -19.75 -2.17
CA ARG A 810 -14.77 -20.36 -1.84
C ARG A 810 -14.61 -21.86 -1.50
N GLY A 811 -15.09 -22.26 -0.32
CA GLY A 811 -15.07 -23.64 0.17
C GLY A 811 -13.74 -24.10 0.81
N PHE A 812 -12.90 -23.17 1.27
CA PHE A 812 -11.70 -23.48 2.08
C PHE A 812 -12.03 -23.39 3.58
N GLU A 813 -12.42 -24.53 4.16
CA GLU A 813 -12.99 -24.60 5.52
C GLU A 813 -12.07 -25.36 6.50
N SER A 814 -12.25 -25.15 7.81
CA SER A 814 -11.61 -26.00 8.82
C SER A 814 -12.07 -27.46 8.65
N LEU A 815 -11.17 -28.41 8.88
CA LEU A 815 -11.43 -29.84 8.62
C LEU A 815 -12.50 -30.42 9.57
N ASP A 816 -13.69 -30.79 9.06
CA ASP A 816 -14.70 -31.51 9.86
C ASP A 816 -14.21 -32.91 10.23
N ALA A 817 -13.57 -33.01 11.39
CA ALA A 817 -13.05 -34.24 11.95
C ALA A 817 -14.14 -35.32 12.13
N SER A 818 -15.42 -34.93 12.26
CA SER A 818 -16.54 -35.88 12.30
C SER A 818 -16.82 -36.47 10.91
N ALA A 819 -16.78 -35.68 9.83
CA ALA A 819 -16.92 -36.17 8.46
C ALA A 819 -15.76 -37.10 8.08
N VAL A 820 -14.52 -36.71 8.40
CA VAL A 820 -13.36 -37.58 8.14
C VAL A 820 -13.47 -38.87 8.94
N SER A 821 -13.82 -38.80 10.24
CA SER A 821 -14.01 -39.99 11.09
C SER A 821 -15.11 -40.92 10.58
N LYS A 822 -16.25 -40.37 10.10
CA LYS A 822 -17.36 -41.16 9.50
C LYS A 822 -16.91 -41.87 8.22
N ALA A 823 -16.18 -41.17 7.34
CA ALA A 823 -15.64 -41.74 6.11
C ALA A 823 -14.58 -42.82 6.40
N TYR A 824 -13.60 -42.50 7.24
CA TYR A 824 -12.52 -43.39 7.67
C TYR A 824 -13.05 -44.68 8.32
N LYS A 825 -14.09 -44.60 9.17
CA LYS A 825 -14.73 -45.78 9.77
C LYS A 825 -15.41 -46.69 8.74
N LYS A 826 -15.98 -46.12 7.68
CA LYS A 826 -16.64 -46.87 6.59
C LYS A 826 -15.64 -47.50 5.61
N ALA A 827 -14.51 -46.83 5.40
CA ALA A 827 -13.47 -47.20 4.44
C ALA A 827 -12.76 -48.53 4.76
N ARG A 828 -12.42 -49.27 3.71
CA ARG A 828 -11.68 -50.54 3.76
C ARG A 828 -10.24 -50.42 3.28
N GLY A 829 -9.96 -49.48 2.38
CA GLY A 829 -8.64 -49.24 1.80
C GLY A 829 -8.28 -47.76 1.88
N ARG A 830 -7.49 -47.41 2.90
CA ARG A 830 -7.19 -46.02 3.27
C ARG A 830 -5.75 -45.69 2.94
N LEU A 831 -5.54 -44.59 2.24
CA LEU A 831 -4.22 -44.03 1.94
C LEU A 831 -4.06 -42.69 2.67
N ILE A 832 -2.96 -42.53 3.40
CA ILE A 832 -2.66 -41.35 4.21
C ILE A 832 -1.27 -40.82 3.84
N PHE A 833 -1.21 -39.56 3.42
CA PHE A 833 0.02 -38.81 3.20
C PHE A 833 0.14 -37.69 4.24
N LEU A 834 1.32 -37.55 4.83
CA LEU A 834 1.65 -36.50 5.80
C LEU A 834 3.02 -35.91 5.39
N ASP A 835 3.20 -34.59 5.41
CA ASP A 835 4.55 -34.03 5.41
C ASP A 835 5.21 -34.16 6.81
N TYR A 836 6.54 -34.07 6.83
CA TYR A 836 7.34 -34.06 8.04
C TYR A 836 7.42 -32.67 8.69
N GLY A 837 7.75 -31.63 7.92
CA GLY A 837 7.92 -30.25 8.35
C GLY A 837 6.58 -29.54 8.55
N GLY A 838 6.53 -28.61 9.50
CA GLY A 838 5.33 -27.85 9.90
C GLY A 838 4.06 -28.66 10.21
N THR A 839 4.15 -29.99 10.26
CA THR A 839 3.01 -30.92 10.12
C THR A 839 3.10 -32.06 11.13
N ILE A 840 4.17 -32.85 11.10
CA ILE A 840 4.49 -33.87 12.11
C ILE A 840 5.49 -33.31 13.15
N LEU A 841 6.39 -32.45 12.69
CA LEU A 841 7.30 -31.65 13.50
C LEU A 841 6.93 -30.17 13.36
N SER A 842 6.85 -29.44 14.47
CA SER A 842 6.70 -27.98 14.43
C SER A 842 7.94 -27.33 13.81
N ASN A 843 7.75 -26.35 12.93
CA ASN A 843 8.85 -25.58 12.37
C ASN A 843 9.42 -24.66 13.47
N ASP A 844 10.56 -25.07 14.05
CA ASP A 844 11.29 -24.26 15.01
C ASP A 844 11.59 -22.86 14.44
N ASN A 845 11.23 -21.81 15.18
CA ASN A 845 11.68 -20.44 14.90
C ASN A 845 13.15 -20.26 15.31
N LEU A 846 14.03 -21.05 14.68
CA LEU A 846 15.48 -20.94 14.78
C LEU A 846 15.92 -19.53 14.38
N ASP A 847 16.90 -18.96 15.08
CA ASP A 847 17.58 -17.74 14.65
C ASP A 847 18.51 -18.02 13.44
N ALA A 848 19.03 -16.96 12.82
CA ALA A 848 19.91 -17.09 11.65
C ALA A 848 21.15 -17.96 11.94
N PHE A 849 21.71 -17.84 13.15
CA PHE A 849 22.86 -18.64 13.58
C PHE A 849 22.50 -20.12 13.72
N SER A 850 21.37 -20.47 14.37
CA SER A 850 20.91 -21.86 14.48
C SER A 850 20.54 -22.46 13.12
N ARG A 851 19.99 -21.67 12.18
CA ARG A 851 19.75 -22.11 10.79
C ARG A 851 21.07 -22.43 10.09
N PHE A 852 22.03 -21.51 10.15
CA PHE A 852 23.35 -21.69 9.56
C PHE A 852 24.07 -22.92 10.15
N GLN A 853 24.05 -23.09 11.48
CA GLN A 853 24.60 -24.29 12.15
C GLN A 853 23.94 -25.62 11.72
N VAL A 854 22.66 -25.61 11.37
CA VAL A 854 21.97 -26.80 10.84
C VAL A 854 22.38 -27.06 9.39
N ALA A 855 22.50 -26.02 8.56
CA ALA A 855 22.98 -26.13 7.17
C ALA A 855 24.45 -26.60 7.10
N THR A 856 25.33 -26.08 7.96
CA THR A 856 26.72 -26.54 8.11
C THR A 856 26.86 -27.85 8.91
N LYS A 857 25.75 -28.56 9.16
CA LYS A 857 25.65 -29.85 9.88
C LYS A 857 26.34 -29.87 11.25
N SER A 858 26.53 -28.69 11.84
CA SER A 858 27.18 -28.43 13.14
C SER A 858 26.20 -28.54 14.32
N ARG A 859 24.90 -28.64 14.05
CA ARG A 859 23.83 -28.84 15.03
C ARG A 859 22.91 -29.98 14.59
N LYS A 860 22.51 -30.84 15.53
CA LYS A 860 21.54 -31.93 15.26
C LYS A 860 20.16 -31.37 14.91
N TYR A 861 19.49 -32.03 13.96
CA TYR A 861 18.10 -31.76 13.61
C TYR A 861 17.14 -32.05 14.78
N THR A 862 16.04 -31.30 14.85
CA THR A 862 14.90 -31.61 15.73
C THR A 862 14.07 -32.78 15.20
N VAL A 863 13.44 -33.49 16.15
CA VAL A 863 12.71 -34.75 15.97
C VAL A 863 11.28 -34.61 16.50
N PRO A 864 10.27 -35.32 15.97
CA PRO A 864 8.89 -35.24 16.43
C PRO A 864 8.73 -35.67 17.89
N THR A 865 7.63 -35.27 18.51
CA THR A 865 7.32 -35.65 19.89
C THR A 865 7.14 -37.18 20.02
N SER A 866 7.44 -37.71 21.21
CA SER A 866 7.22 -39.13 21.51
C SER A 866 5.74 -39.54 21.40
N ALA A 867 4.82 -38.60 21.63
CA ALA A 867 3.39 -38.76 21.38
C ALA A 867 3.11 -39.00 19.88
N MET A 868 3.55 -38.09 19.02
CA MET A 868 3.38 -38.19 17.55
C MET A 868 3.99 -39.49 16.99
N ILE A 869 5.16 -39.89 17.48
CA ILE A 869 5.81 -41.16 17.11
C ILE A 869 4.97 -42.38 17.56
N SER A 870 4.27 -42.30 18.70
CA SER A 870 3.33 -43.35 19.12
C SER A 870 2.07 -43.37 18.24
N THR A 871 1.45 -42.21 18.00
CA THR A 871 0.26 -42.08 17.15
C THR A 871 0.51 -42.61 15.74
N LEU A 872 1.69 -42.35 15.16
CA LEU A 872 2.09 -42.92 13.87
C LEU A 872 2.27 -44.44 13.93
N LYS A 873 2.83 -45.01 15.01
CA LYS A 873 2.94 -46.47 15.20
C LYS A 873 1.56 -47.13 15.28
N ASP A 874 0.64 -46.55 16.03
CA ASP A 874 -0.73 -47.06 16.17
C ASP A 874 -1.54 -46.89 14.87
N LEU A 875 -1.33 -45.79 14.12
CA LEU A 875 -1.96 -45.58 12.81
C LEU A 875 -1.45 -46.60 11.76
N CYS A 876 -0.18 -47.00 11.83
CA CYS A 876 0.42 -48.05 11.00
C CYS A 876 0.12 -49.49 11.46
N SER A 877 -0.57 -49.69 12.60
CA SER A 877 -0.94 -51.04 13.06
C SER A 877 -2.23 -51.56 12.42
N ASP A 878 -3.14 -50.67 11.99
CA ASP A 878 -4.37 -51.02 11.28
C ASP A 878 -4.08 -51.36 9.82
N LYS A 879 -4.20 -52.64 9.45
CA LYS A 879 -3.90 -53.16 8.10
C LYS A 879 -4.80 -52.63 6.98
N ARG A 880 -5.82 -51.82 7.29
CA ARG A 880 -6.61 -51.05 6.31
C ARG A 880 -5.92 -49.75 5.88
N ASN A 881 -4.92 -49.31 6.64
CA ASN A 881 -4.16 -48.09 6.40
C ASN A 881 -2.86 -48.40 5.64
N ILE A 882 -2.58 -47.60 4.62
CA ILE A 882 -1.22 -47.34 4.14
C ILE A 882 -0.91 -45.88 4.52
N VAL A 883 0.16 -45.68 5.29
CA VAL A 883 0.62 -44.36 5.75
C VAL A 883 1.98 -44.07 5.13
N PHE A 884 2.15 -42.87 4.59
CA PHE A 884 3.41 -42.35 4.12
C PHE A 884 3.73 -41.02 4.77
N VAL A 885 4.96 -40.87 5.28
CA VAL A 885 5.57 -39.56 5.47
C VAL A 885 6.35 -39.20 4.21
N VAL A 886 5.95 -38.10 3.57
CA VAL A 886 6.68 -37.48 2.46
C VAL A 886 7.49 -36.33 3.04
N SER A 887 8.69 -36.06 2.55
CA SER A 887 9.53 -34.99 3.11
C SER A 887 10.57 -34.45 2.12
N GLY A 888 10.96 -33.20 2.29
CA GLY A 888 12.13 -32.60 1.65
C GLY A 888 13.49 -33.00 2.27
N LYS A 889 13.51 -33.67 3.43
CA LYS A 889 14.75 -34.05 4.14
C LYS A 889 15.51 -35.20 3.46
N GLU A 890 16.82 -35.26 3.73
CA GLU A 890 17.70 -36.38 3.39
C GLU A 890 17.19 -37.72 3.96
N ARG A 891 17.39 -38.81 3.21
CA ARG A 891 17.01 -40.17 3.64
C ARG A 891 17.65 -40.59 4.97
N HIS A 892 18.86 -40.11 5.27
CA HIS A 892 19.57 -40.40 6.52
C HIS A 892 18.88 -39.79 7.74
N SER A 893 18.45 -38.51 7.69
CA SER A 893 17.75 -37.85 8.80
C SER A 893 16.38 -38.50 9.10
N LEU A 894 15.64 -38.89 8.06
CA LEU A 894 14.39 -39.66 8.22
C LEU A 894 14.66 -41.07 8.78
N THR A 895 15.80 -41.68 8.44
CA THR A 895 16.22 -43.00 8.93
C THR A 895 16.70 -42.96 10.39
N GLU A 896 17.27 -41.85 10.88
CA GLU A 896 17.57 -41.65 12.32
C GLU A 896 16.26 -41.50 13.14
N THR A 897 15.19 -40.97 12.54
CA THR A 897 14.02 -40.48 13.29
C THR A 897 12.76 -41.36 13.24
N LEU A 898 12.42 -41.93 12.07
CA LEU A 898 11.13 -42.62 11.84
C LEU A 898 11.26 -44.10 11.46
N ASN A 899 12.48 -44.62 11.37
CA ASN A 899 12.74 -45.97 10.87
C ASN A 899 12.14 -47.09 11.75
N ASP A 900 12.09 -46.87 13.07
CA ASP A 900 11.55 -47.80 14.08
C ASP A 900 10.01 -47.89 14.09
N ILE A 901 9.34 -47.29 13.10
CA ILE A 901 7.89 -47.40 12.89
C ILE A 901 7.63 -48.52 11.85
N PRO A 902 7.12 -49.69 12.27
CA PRO A 902 6.80 -50.78 11.33
C PRO A 902 5.62 -50.39 10.44
N ASN A 903 5.60 -50.90 9.21
CA ASN A 903 4.62 -50.63 8.17
C ASN A 903 4.49 -49.16 7.73
N LEU A 904 5.31 -48.23 8.25
CA LEU A 904 5.37 -46.86 7.74
C LEU A 904 6.14 -46.81 6.41
N GLY A 905 5.54 -46.19 5.39
CA GLY A 905 6.23 -45.76 4.18
C GLY A 905 6.92 -44.42 4.38
N LEU A 906 8.10 -44.25 3.78
CA LEU A 906 8.87 -43.00 3.83
C LEU A 906 9.24 -42.56 2.41
N ALA A 907 9.12 -41.27 2.10
CA ALA A 907 9.64 -40.68 0.88
C ALA A 907 10.53 -39.48 1.21
N ALA A 908 11.81 -39.56 0.82
CA ALA A 908 12.84 -38.55 1.11
C ALA A 908 13.12 -37.66 -0.11
N GLU A 909 13.72 -36.49 0.13
CA GLU A 909 14.14 -35.53 -0.90
C GLU A 909 13.04 -35.29 -1.95
N HIS A 910 11.85 -34.90 -1.48
CA HIS A 910 10.63 -34.65 -2.25
C HIS A 910 10.13 -35.84 -3.11
N GLY A 911 10.60 -37.05 -2.82
CA GLY A 911 10.22 -38.28 -3.52
C GLY A 911 11.30 -38.91 -4.40
N MET A 912 12.56 -38.48 -4.32
CA MET A 912 13.65 -39.16 -5.02
C MET A 912 13.89 -40.58 -4.49
N PHE A 913 13.92 -40.74 -3.17
CA PHE A 913 14.07 -42.03 -2.53
C PHE A 913 12.77 -42.44 -1.85
N ILE A 914 12.37 -43.70 -2.02
CA ILE A 914 11.17 -44.26 -1.39
C ILE A 914 11.50 -45.53 -0.63
N SER A 915 11.02 -45.63 0.61
CA SER A 915 11.03 -46.84 1.41
C SER A 915 9.58 -47.31 1.58
N TRP A 916 9.26 -48.46 1.03
CA TRP A 916 7.91 -49.02 1.07
C TRP A 916 7.53 -49.53 2.47
N PRO A 917 6.23 -49.50 2.83
CA PRO A 917 5.70 -50.12 4.05
C PRO A 917 6.24 -51.53 4.29
N THR A 918 6.99 -51.71 5.39
CA THR A 918 7.64 -52.98 5.72
C THR A 918 7.70 -53.23 7.22
N GLN A 919 7.73 -54.50 7.62
CA GLN A 919 7.98 -54.92 9.01
C GLN A 919 9.48 -54.88 9.37
N ASN A 920 10.37 -54.73 8.38
CA ASN A 920 11.81 -54.62 8.57
C ASN A 920 12.19 -53.19 9.00
N THR A 921 12.19 -52.93 10.31
CA THR A 921 12.69 -51.68 10.90
C THR A 921 14.22 -51.69 11.08
N GLY A 922 14.79 -50.55 11.49
CA GLY A 922 16.23 -50.40 11.70
C GLY A 922 17.03 -50.52 10.40
N GLN A 923 18.28 -50.98 10.47
CA GLN A 923 19.18 -51.11 9.30
C GLN A 923 18.73 -52.17 8.26
N LYS A 924 17.57 -52.81 8.43
CA LYS A 924 16.97 -53.75 7.46
C LYS A 924 15.95 -53.09 6.52
N ARG A 925 15.67 -51.80 6.70
CA ARG A 925 14.80 -51.01 5.82
C ARG A 925 15.50 -50.71 4.49
N MET A 926 14.89 -51.11 3.39
CA MET A 926 15.37 -50.80 2.03
C MET A 926 14.83 -49.47 1.51
N TRP A 927 15.58 -48.86 0.59
CA TRP A 927 15.24 -47.62 -0.11
C TRP A 927 15.46 -47.82 -1.62
N ASP A 928 14.41 -47.57 -2.42
CA ASP A 928 14.48 -47.53 -3.87
C ASP A 928 14.70 -46.08 -4.35
N SER A 929 15.43 -45.89 -5.45
CA SER A 929 15.47 -44.60 -6.16
C SER A 929 14.41 -44.57 -7.25
N LEU A 930 13.56 -43.52 -7.26
CA LEU A 930 12.59 -43.28 -8.33
C LEU A 930 13.19 -42.50 -9.51
N VAL A 931 14.39 -41.95 -9.35
CA VAL A 931 15.17 -41.33 -10.43
C VAL A 931 16.25 -42.33 -10.89
N PRO A 932 16.37 -42.61 -12.20
CA PRO A 932 17.49 -43.40 -12.74
C PRO A 932 18.83 -42.76 -12.41
N ASP A 933 19.90 -43.55 -12.31
CA ASP A 933 21.24 -43.02 -12.01
C ASP A 933 21.78 -42.20 -13.20
N THR A 934 21.54 -40.89 -13.14
CA THR A 934 21.86 -39.91 -14.18
C THR A 934 23.20 -39.25 -13.93
N ASP A 935 23.75 -38.62 -14.98
CA ASP A 935 24.94 -37.79 -14.86
C ASP A 935 24.76 -36.73 -13.76
N ARG A 936 25.66 -36.74 -12.77
CA ARG A 936 25.65 -35.85 -11.60
C ARG A 936 26.64 -34.68 -11.73
N SER A 937 27.34 -34.55 -12.87
CA SER A 937 28.32 -33.47 -13.10
C SER A 937 27.71 -32.06 -13.09
N TRP A 938 26.40 -31.94 -13.33
CA TRP A 938 25.66 -30.70 -13.10
C TRP A 938 25.80 -30.17 -11.67
N ARG A 939 26.02 -31.04 -10.67
CA ARG A 939 26.06 -30.67 -9.25
C ARG A 939 27.28 -29.81 -8.93
N SER A 940 28.47 -30.23 -9.34
CA SER A 940 29.69 -29.44 -9.14
C SER A 940 29.64 -28.12 -9.93
N ILE A 941 29.09 -28.14 -11.15
CA ILE A 941 28.85 -26.92 -11.93
C ILE A 941 27.90 -25.96 -11.20
N ALA A 942 26.80 -26.48 -10.62
CA ALA A 942 25.85 -25.69 -9.84
C ALA A 942 26.49 -25.09 -8.58
N ILE A 943 27.28 -25.87 -7.84
CA ILE A 943 28.00 -25.42 -6.63
C ILE A 943 28.99 -24.31 -7.00
N THR A 944 29.87 -24.51 -7.98
CA THR A 944 30.83 -23.48 -8.39
C THR A 944 30.17 -22.19 -8.88
N ILE A 945 29.00 -22.27 -9.50
CA ILE A 945 28.19 -21.09 -9.81
C ILE A 945 27.64 -20.44 -8.53
N MET A 946 27.06 -21.22 -7.62
CA MET A 946 26.50 -20.73 -6.34
C MET A 946 27.58 -20.15 -5.40
N GLU A 947 28.83 -20.60 -5.46
CA GLU A 947 29.97 -20.08 -4.68
C GLU A 947 30.30 -18.63 -5.08
N VAL A 948 30.29 -18.33 -6.38
CA VAL A 948 30.46 -16.96 -6.91
C VAL A 948 29.33 -16.03 -6.44
N TYR A 949 28.11 -16.56 -6.30
CA TYR A 949 26.97 -15.79 -5.82
C TYR A 949 26.95 -15.65 -4.29
N SER A 950 27.42 -16.67 -3.56
CA SER A 950 27.55 -16.64 -2.10
C SER A 950 28.60 -15.64 -1.64
N SER A 951 29.80 -15.68 -2.24
CA SER A 951 30.91 -14.79 -1.93
C SER A 951 30.61 -13.30 -2.17
N ARG A 952 29.71 -12.97 -3.12
CA ARG A 952 29.25 -11.59 -3.38
C ARG A 952 27.95 -11.21 -2.68
N THR A 953 27.29 -12.12 -1.96
CA THR A 953 25.98 -11.90 -1.32
C THR A 953 26.03 -12.23 0.17
N HIS A 954 26.44 -11.24 0.97
CA HIS A 954 26.43 -11.30 2.43
C HIS A 954 25.08 -11.80 2.98
N GLY A 955 25.11 -12.77 3.90
CA GLY A 955 23.91 -13.40 4.48
C GLY A 955 23.33 -14.57 3.65
N SER A 956 23.93 -14.91 2.51
CA SER A 956 23.62 -16.14 1.77
C SER A 956 24.60 -17.28 2.06
N TYR A 957 24.17 -18.51 1.85
CA TYR A 957 24.97 -19.73 2.01
C TYR A 957 24.46 -20.87 1.12
N ILE A 958 25.30 -21.88 0.87
CA ILE A 958 24.92 -23.10 0.15
C ILE A 958 24.51 -24.18 1.16
N GLU A 959 23.42 -24.88 0.89
CA GLU A 959 22.95 -26.05 1.63
C GLU A 959 22.98 -27.27 0.69
N GLU A 960 23.76 -28.29 1.07
CA GLU A 960 24.01 -29.49 0.28
C GLU A 960 23.35 -30.74 0.87
N THR A 961 22.47 -31.36 0.08
CA THR A 961 21.81 -32.66 0.38
C THR A 961 22.35 -33.77 -0.52
N GLU A 962 21.81 -34.99 -0.48
CA GLU A 962 22.33 -36.07 -1.33
C GLU A 962 22.14 -35.80 -2.83
N MET A 963 20.96 -35.27 -3.23
CA MET A 963 20.62 -35.10 -4.65
C MET A 963 20.17 -33.69 -5.08
N LYS A 964 19.95 -32.73 -4.16
CA LYS A 964 19.73 -31.30 -4.50
C LYS A 964 20.79 -30.38 -3.90
N VAL A 965 21.04 -29.27 -4.59
CA VAL A 965 21.88 -28.15 -4.13
C VAL A 965 20.97 -26.92 -3.99
N LEU A 966 21.11 -26.20 -2.88
CA LEU A 966 20.24 -25.08 -2.54
C LEU A 966 21.09 -23.86 -2.16
N TRP A 967 20.87 -22.73 -2.81
CA TRP A 967 21.45 -21.45 -2.42
C TRP A 967 20.42 -20.66 -1.62
N GLN A 968 20.66 -20.52 -0.32
CA GLN A 968 19.80 -19.83 0.64
C GLN A 968 20.21 -18.36 0.69
N TYR A 969 19.29 -17.42 0.46
CA TYR A 969 19.52 -15.97 0.57
C TYR A 969 18.62 -15.29 1.63
N ARG A 970 17.89 -16.08 2.42
CA ARG A 970 16.94 -15.62 3.45
C ARG A 970 17.46 -14.52 4.38
N ASP A 971 18.72 -14.64 4.78
CA ASP A 971 19.39 -13.79 5.77
C ASP A 971 20.27 -12.71 5.11
N ALA A 972 20.23 -12.59 3.78
CA ALA A 972 20.78 -11.46 3.02
C ALA A 972 19.79 -10.27 3.00
N ASP A 973 20.20 -9.14 2.41
CA ASP A 973 19.24 -8.03 2.19
C ASP A 973 18.11 -8.47 1.26
N PRO A 974 16.81 -8.30 1.62
CA PRO A 974 15.68 -8.81 0.84
C PRO A 974 15.54 -8.26 -0.58
N GLU A 975 16.18 -7.13 -0.93
CA GLU A 975 16.16 -6.58 -2.28
C GLU A 975 17.38 -7.06 -3.08
N PHE A 976 18.58 -6.98 -2.51
CA PHE A 976 19.79 -7.44 -3.19
C PHE A 976 19.81 -8.97 -3.36
N GLY A 977 19.45 -9.73 -2.32
CA GLY A 977 19.37 -11.20 -2.36
C GLY A 977 18.38 -11.70 -3.41
N TYR A 978 17.22 -11.05 -3.57
CA TYR A 978 16.25 -11.40 -4.62
C TYR A 978 16.74 -11.08 -6.05
N LEU A 979 17.46 -9.97 -6.22
CA LEU A 979 18.09 -9.64 -7.51
C LEU A 979 19.19 -10.66 -7.87
N GLN A 980 20.00 -11.04 -6.87
CA GLN A 980 21.02 -12.08 -7.00
C GLN A 980 20.40 -13.46 -7.27
N ALA A 981 19.27 -13.79 -6.64
CA ALA A 981 18.54 -15.03 -6.89
C ALA A 981 18.04 -15.14 -8.33
N ARG A 982 17.52 -14.04 -8.92
CA ARG A 982 17.12 -14.02 -10.35
C ARG A 982 18.32 -14.17 -11.29
N GLU A 983 19.41 -13.44 -11.03
CA GLU A 983 20.62 -13.53 -11.86
C GLU A 983 21.26 -14.94 -11.77
N LEU A 984 21.17 -15.58 -10.59
CA LEU A 984 21.58 -16.97 -10.35
C LEU A 984 20.69 -17.96 -11.09
N GLU A 985 19.37 -17.80 -10.99
CA GLU A 985 18.36 -18.59 -11.72
C GLU A 985 18.59 -18.53 -13.23
N ASP A 986 18.78 -17.34 -13.80
CA ASP A 986 19.12 -17.13 -15.21
C ASP A 986 20.47 -17.78 -15.57
N HIS A 987 21.50 -17.62 -14.75
CA HIS A 987 22.84 -18.17 -15.01
C HIS A 987 22.84 -19.71 -14.99
N LEU A 988 22.26 -20.32 -13.94
CA LEU A 988 22.07 -21.77 -13.84
C LEU A 988 21.20 -22.29 -14.99
N SER A 989 20.12 -21.59 -15.36
CA SER A 989 19.23 -22.01 -16.46
C SER A 989 19.90 -21.99 -17.82
N ASN A 990 20.88 -21.11 -18.03
CA ASN A 990 21.66 -21.07 -19.25
C ASN A 990 22.76 -22.15 -19.28
N VAL A 991 23.51 -22.33 -18.18
CA VAL A 991 24.63 -23.29 -18.12
C VAL A 991 24.14 -24.73 -18.00
N LEU A 992 23.12 -24.99 -17.18
CA LEU A 992 22.63 -26.36 -16.92
C LEU A 992 21.60 -26.84 -17.95
N ARG A 993 21.35 -26.07 -19.02
CA ARG A 993 20.33 -26.33 -20.05
C ARG A 993 20.45 -27.69 -20.76
N SER A 994 21.64 -28.29 -20.78
CA SER A 994 21.91 -29.61 -21.36
C SER A 994 21.60 -30.78 -20.41
N PHE A 995 21.41 -30.52 -19.12
CA PHE A 995 21.19 -31.55 -18.10
C PHE A 995 19.71 -31.73 -17.78
N SER A 996 19.35 -32.93 -17.31
CA SER A 996 17.98 -33.24 -16.87
C SER A 996 17.73 -32.76 -15.45
N VAL A 997 17.79 -31.44 -15.24
CA VAL A 997 17.50 -30.76 -13.98
C VAL A 997 16.30 -29.81 -14.11
N ASP A 998 15.62 -29.57 -13.00
CA ASP A 998 14.71 -28.44 -12.80
C ASP A 998 15.37 -27.46 -11.82
N ILE A 999 15.20 -26.16 -12.07
CA ILE A 999 15.67 -25.07 -11.21
C ILE A 999 14.43 -24.38 -10.64
N LEU A 1000 14.43 -24.07 -9.35
CA LEU A 1000 13.35 -23.38 -8.66
C LEU A 1000 13.87 -22.15 -7.93
N HIS A 1001 13.07 -21.09 -7.91
CA HIS A 1001 13.31 -19.88 -7.14
C HIS A 1001 12.19 -19.71 -6.12
N GLY A 1002 12.52 -19.80 -4.83
CA GLY A 1002 11.61 -19.43 -3.73
C GLY A 1002 11.83 -17.99 -3.30
N GLY A 1003 10.76 -17.19 -3.26
CA GLY A 1003 10.78 -15.81 -2.76
C GLY A 1003 11.06 -15.75 -1.24
N VAL A 1004 11.35 -14.55 -0.72
CA VAL A 1004 11.65 -14.34 0.72
C VAL A 1004 10.53 -14.87 1.65
N GLU A 1005 9.27 -14.75 1.24
CA GLU A 1005 8.12 -15.31 1.97
C GLU A 1005 8.07 -16.85 1.96
N GLU A 1006 8.62 -17.49 0.93
CA GLU A 1006 8.74 -18.95 0.79
C GLU A 1006 10.04 -19.49 1.42
N GLY A 1007 10.86 -18.64 2.02
CA GLY A 1007 12.12 -18.99 2.66
C GLY A 1007 13.36 -18.38 2.00
N GLY A 1008 13.26 -17.81 0.80
CA GLY A 1008 14.34 -17.09 0.12
C GLY A 1008 15.48 -17.99 -0.36
N TYR A 1009 15.27 -18.71 -1.46
CA TYR A 1009 16.24 -19.69 -1.99
C TYR A 1009 16.25 -19.84 -3.51
N VAL A 1010 17.31 -20.44 -4.06
CA VAL A 1010 17.38 -21.02 -5.41
C VAL A 1010 17.80 -22.49 -5.31
N GLU A 1011 16.94 -23.41 -5.76
CA GLU A 1011 17.15 -24.87 -5.70
C GLU A 1011 17.48 -25.43 -7.09
N VAL A 1012 18.47 -26.32 -7.18
CA VAL A 1012 18.74 -27.15 -8.37
C VAL A 1012 18.56 -28.61 -8.00
N ARG A 1013 17.71 -29.33 -8.74
CA ARG A 1013 17.43 -30.75 -8.50
C ARG A 1013 17.18 -31.54 -9.80
N PRO A 1014 17.25 -32.88 -9.78
CA PRO A 1014 16.88 -33.72 -10.91
C PRO A 1014 15.44 -33.50 -11.40
N LYS A 1015 15.26 -33.55 -12.72
CA LYS A 1015 14.00 -33.22 -13.39
C LYS A 1015 12.89 -34.22 -13.08
N GLY A 1016 11.67 -33.71 -12.87
CA GLY A 1016 10.48 -34.53 -12.64
C GLY A 1016 10.25 -34.99 -11.20
N VAL A 1017 11.10 -34.58 -10.25
CA VAL A 1017 10.93 -34.82 -8.81
C VAL A 1017 9.98 -33.78 -8.20
N ASN A 1018 8.91 -34.23 -7.54
CA ASN A 1018 8.14 -33.45 -6.55
C ASN A 1018 7.19 -34.34 -5.75
N LYS A 1019 6.68 -33.82 -4.60
CA LYS A 1019 5.79 -34.54 -3.68
C LYS A 1019 4.51 -35.08 -4.36
N GLY A 1020 4.00 -34.42 -5.40
CA GLY A 1020 2.83 -34.86 -6.19
C GLY A 1020 3.09 -36.03 -7.13
N VAL A 1021 4.28 -36.08 -7.75
CA VAL A 1021 4.71 -37.21 -8.59
C VAL A 1021 4.90 -38.48 -7.75
N VAL A 1022 5.54 -38.38 -6.58
CA VAL A 1022 5.69 -39.55 -5.69
C VAL A 1022 4.36 -39.99 -5.07
N ALA A 1023 3.46 -39.06 -4.69
CA ALA A 1023 2.10 -39.43 -4.25
C ALA A 1023 1.31 -40.18 -5.35
N THR A 1024 1.45 -39.76 -6.61
CA THR A 1024 0.91 -40.47 -7.78
C THR A 1024 1.52 -41.85 -7.95
N HIS A 1025 2.84 -41.98 -7.79
CA HIS A 1025 3.55 -43.25 -7.91
C HIS A 1025 3.16 -44.23 -6.78
N ILE A 1026 3.01 -43.74 -5.55
CA ILE A 1026 2.53 -44.52 -4.40
C ILE A 1026 1.11 -45.04 -4.67
N LEU A 1027 0.17 -44.16 -5.04
CA LEU A 1027 -1.22 -44.54 -5.34
C LEU A 1027 -1.34 -45.66 -6.39
N LYS A 1028 -0.49 -45.64 -7.42
CA LYS A 1028 -0.44 -46.66 -8.48
C LYS A 1028 0.16 -48.00 -8.03
N ASN A 1029 0.93 -48.03 -6.95
CA ASN A 1029 1.54 -49.25 -6.42
C ASN A 1029 0.83 -49.84 -5.18
N VAL A 1030 -0.12 -49.11 -4.58
CA VAL A 1030 -0.99 -49.58 -3.47
C VAL A 1030 -1.52 -51.02 -3.62
N PRO A 1031 -1.98 -51.50 -4.80
CA PRO A 1031 -2.46 -52.88 -4.97
C PRO A 1031 -1.38 -53.96 -4.77
N LYS A 1032 -0.09 -53.59 -4.79
CA LYS A 1032 1.04 -54.49 -4.50
C LYS A 1032 1.40 -54.54 -3.01
N MET A 1033 0.86 -53.62 -2.21
CA MET A 1033 1.23 -53.38 -0.80
C MET A 1033 0.09 -53.63 0.18
N SER A 1034 -1.10 -53.98 -0.32
CA SER A 1034 -2.31 -54.14 0.46
C SER A 1034 -3.12 -55.36 0.01
N THR A 1035 -4.12 -55.72 0.81
CA THR A 1035 -5.10 -56.78 0.50
C THR A 1035 -6.28 -56.27 -0.33
N TRP A 1036 -6.19 -55.06 -0.91
CA TRP A 1036 -7.31 -54.37 -1.54
C TRP A 1036 -6.88 -53.61 -2.80
N GLU A 1037 -7.61 -53.78 -3.90
CA GLU A 1037 -7.19 -53.28 -5.23
C GLU A 1037 -7.38 -51.77 -5.44
N LYS A 1038 -8.20 -51.10 -4.62
CA LYS A 1038 -8.61 -49.70 -4.83
C LYS A 1038 -8.77 -48.93 -3.53
N VAL A 1039 -8.26 -47.70 -3.51
CA VAL A 1039 -8.42 -46.75 -2.39
C VAL A 1039 -9.87 -46.28 -2.29
N ASP A 1040 -10.52 -46.41 -1.12
CA ASP A 1040 -11.83 -45.82 -0.82
C ASP A 1040 -11.80 -44.69 0.21
N PHE A 1041 -10.63 -44.38 0.78
CA PHE A 1041 -10.37 -43.19 1.59
C PHE A 1041 -8.97 -42.62 1.34
N LEU A 1042 -8.85 -41.31 1.15
CA LEU A 1042 -7.59 -40.61 0.94
C LEU A 1042 -7.52 -39.37 1.83
N PHE A 1043 -6.49 -39.29 2.68
CA PHE A 1043 -6.13 -38.07 3.42
C PHE A 1043 -4.73 -37.62 3.00
N ALA A 1044 -4.56 -36.34 2.70
CA ALA A 1044 -3.25 -35.73 2.48
C ALA A 1044 -3.12 -34.43 3.27
N LEU A 1045 -2.01 -34.29 4.00
CA LEU A 1045 -1.72 -33.18 4.89
C LEU A 1045 -0.28 -32.68 4.64
N GLY A 1046 -0.09 -31.36 4.66
CA GLY A 1046 1.23 -30.74 4.55
C GLY A 1046 1.20 -29.27 4.98
N ASP A 1047 2.34 -28.60 4.90
CA ASP A 1047 2.52 -27.22 5.35
C ASP A 1047 3.11 -26.32 4.26
N ASP A 1048 4.17 -26.73 3.57
CA ASP A 1048 4.97 -25.79 2.77
C ASP A 1048 4.51 -25.66 1.30
N HIS A 1049 5.10 -24.71 0.57
CA HIS A 1049 4.86 -24.57 -0.86
C HIS A 1049 5.29 -25.82 -1.67
N CYS A 1050 6.16 -26.67 -1.11
CA CYS A 1050 6.54 -27.94 -1.73
C CYS A 1050 5.51 -29.06 -1.51
N ASP A 1051 4.51 -28.89 -0.62
CA ASP A 1051 3.33 -29.76 -0.47
C ASP A 1051 2.24 -29.48 -1.49
N GLU A 1052 2.19 -28.28 -2.06
CA GLU A 1052 1.15 -27.88 -3.00
C GLU A 1052 0.98 -28.82 -4.21
N PRO A 1053 2.04 -29.39 -4.82
CA PRO A 1053 1.89 -30.44 -5.84
C PRO A 1053 1.21 -31.72 -5.31
N MET A 1054 1.44 -32.13 -4.06
CA MET A 1054 0.79 -33.28 -3.44
C MET A 1054 -0.68 -32.99 -3.14
N LEU A 1055 -0.96 -31.86 -2.49
CA LEU A 1055 -2.31 -31.43 -2.13
C LEU A 1055 -3.18 -31.23 -3.38
N SER A 1056 -2.64 -30.57 -4.41
CA SER A 1056 -3.29 -30.39 -5.71
C SER A 1056 -3.64 -31.72 -6.40
N VAL A 1057 -2.65 -32.61 -6.58
CA VAL A 1057 -2.86 -33.87 -7.30
C VAL A 1057 -3.82 -34.80 -6.56
N MET A 1058 -3.69 -34.91 -5.23
CA MET A 1058 -4.62 -35.73 -4.44
C MET A 1058 -6.05 -35.17 -4.46
N ARG A 1059 -6.22 -33.83 -4.43
CA ARG A 1059 -7.53 -33.19 -4.58
C ARG A 1059 -8.12 -33.47 -5.96
N GLN A 1060 -7.33 -33.37 -7.03
CA GLN A 1060 -7.76 -33.67 -8.40
C GLN A 1060 -8.19 -35.13 -8.60
N VAL A 1061 -7.46 -36.10 -8.02
CA VAL A 1061 -7.83 -37.53 -8.06
C VAL A 1061 -9.21 -37.77 -7.43
N GLY A 1062 -9.41 -37.34 -6.18
CA GLY A 1062 -10.69 -37.51 -5.48
C GLY A 1062 -11.84 -36.80 -6.18
N ARG A 1063 -11.57 -35.58 -6.66
CA ARG A 1063 -12.51 -34.75 -7.42
C ARG A 1063 -13.00 -35.44 -8.69
N ARG A 1064 -12.09 -36.00 -9.49
CA ARG A 1064 -12.41 -36.71 -10.74
C ARG A 1064 -13.29 -37.94 -10.50
N ALA A 1065 -13.02 -38.70 -9.42
CA ALA A 1065 -13.86 -39.83 -9.03
C ALA A 1065 -15.29 -39.41 -8.62
N ILE A 1066 -15.45 -38.25 -7.97
CA ILE A 1066 -16.76 -37.69 -7.61
C ILE A 1066 -17.52 -37.20 -8.84
N ASP A 1067 -16.90 -36.45 -9.75
CA ASP A 1067 -17.56 -35.99 -10.98
C ASP A 1067 -17.95 -37.17 -11.89
N ALA A 1068 -17.10 -38.22 -11.98
CA ALA A 1068 -17.46 -39.47 -12.66
C ALA A 1068 -18.64 -40.22 -11.99
N ARG A 1069 -18.85 -40.06 -10.68
CA ARG A 1069 -20.05 -40.57 -9.99
C ARG A 1069 -21.28 -39.71 -10.29
N ARG A 1070 -21.13 -38.39 -10.30
CA ARG A 1070 -22.20 -37.44 -10.63
C ARG A 1070 -22.73 -37.64 -12.05
N ALA A 1071 -21.84 -37.79 -13.02
CA ALA A 1071 -22.18 -38.10 -14.40
C ALA A 1071 -23.02 -39.39 -14.54
N ARG A 1072 -22.68 -40.46 -13.78
CA ARG A 1072 -23.47 -41.70 -13.73
C ARG A 1072 -24.84 -41.55 -13.06
N ASN A 1073 -24.98 -40.57 -12.17
CA ASN A 1073 -26.23 -40.25 -11.47
C ASN A 1073 -27.09 -39.21 -12.23
N HIS A 1074 -26.61 -38.70 -13.37
CA HIS A 1074 -27.15 -37.50 -14.05
C HIS A 1074 -27.19 -36.23 -13.17
N GLU A 1075 -26.32 -36.15 -12.15
CA GLU A 1075 -26.06 -34.95 -11.37
C GLU A 1075 -25.13 -33.98 -12.13
N SER A 1076 -25.27 -32.68 -11.91
CA SER A 1076 -24.35 -31.67 -12.46
C SER A 1076 -22.92 -31.84 -11.91
N PRO A 1077 -21.88 -31.57 -12.72
CA PRO A 1077 -20.50 -31.58 -12.23
C PRO A 1077 -20.30 -30.55 -11.12
N LEU A 1078 -19.32 -30.78 -10.24
CA LEU A 1078 -18.94 -29.83 -9.21
C LEU A 1078 -18.38 -28.52 -9.83
N PRO A 1079 -18.42 -27.38 -9.11
CA PRO A 1079 -17.83 -26.11 -9.57
C PRO A 1079 -16.34 -26.27 -9.96
N PRO A 1080 -15.79 -25.50 -10.90
CA PRO A 1080 -14.37 -25.60 -11.27
C PRO A 1080 -13.43 -25.40 -10.07
N LEU A 1081 -12.22 -25.98 -10.15
CA LEU A 1081 -11.19 -25.75 -9.13
C LEU A 1081 -10.70 -24.29 -9.19
N PRO A 1082 -10.23 -23.71 -8.08
CA PRO A 1082 -9.68 -22.35 -8.07
C PRO A 1082 -8.50 -22.21 -9.04
N ALA A 1083 -8.35 -21.04 -9.68
CA ALA A 1083 -7.28 -20.78 -10.65
C ALA A 1083 -5.85 -20.91 -10.07
N SER A 1084 -5.70 -20.87 -8.73
CA SER A 1084 -4.44 -21.15 -8.03
C SER A 1084 -4.05 -22.62 -8.00
N VAL A 1085 -4.92 -23.54 -8.45
CA VAL A 1085 -4.65 -24.99 -8.48
C VAL A 1085 -4.21 -25.39 -9.89
N ALA A 1086 -2.91 -25.61 -10.07
CA ALA A 1086 -2.36 -26.09 -11.34
C ALA A 1086 -3.00 -27.45 -11.73
N LEU A 1087 -3.64 -27.49 -12.90
CA LEU A 1087 -4.29 -28.68 -13.43
C LEU A 1087 -3.24 -29.68 -13.95
N VAL A 1088 -3.39 -30.95 -13.58
CA VAL A 1088 -2.46 -32.05 -13.92
C VAL A 1088 -3.28 -33.24 -14.38
N ASP A 1089 -2.82 -33.97 -15.41
CA ASP A 1089 -3.53 -35.18 -15.85
C ASP A 1089 -3.38 -36.33 -14.82
N VAL A 1090 -4.41 -36.46 -14.00
CA VAL A 1090 -4.57 -37.55 -13.02
C VAL A 1090 -5.37 -38.74 -13.57
N SER A 1091 -5.77 -38.77 -14.84
CA SER A 1091 -6.58 -39.85 -15.44
C SER A 1091 -5.98 -41.24 -15.23
N SER A 1092 -4.66 -41.33 -15.29
CA SER A 1092 -3.89 -42.56 -15.03
C SER A 1092 -4.02 -43.11 -13.60
N CYS A 1093 -4.72 -42.41 -12.70
CA CYS A 1093 -5.05 -42.87 -11.34
C CYS A 1093 -6.44 -43.54 -11.23
N ASP A 1094 -7.34 -43.35 -12.20
CA ASP A 1094 -8.76 -43.79 -12.13
C ASP A 1094 -8.92 -45.29 -11.81
N ASN A 1095 -8.00 -46.12 -12.30
CA ASN A 1095 -8.02 -47.57 -12.06
C ASN A 1095 -7.76 -47.95 -10.60
N TYR A 1096 -7.07 -47.10 -9.83
CA TYR A 1096 -6.57 -47.40 -8.47
C TYR A 1096 -7.46 -46.81 -7.36
N VAL A 1097 -8.53 -46.09 -7.73
CA VAL A 1097 -9.46 -45.45 -6.78
C VAL A 1097 -10.88 -46.01 -6.90
N SER A 1098 -11.60 -46.01 -5.80
CA SER A 1098 -13.00 -46.43 -5.74
C SER A 1098 -13.93 -45.35 -6.31
N PRO A 1099 -14.99 -45.72 -7.06
CA PRO A 1099 -16.11 -44.83 -7.39
C PRO A 1099 -16.78 -44.15 -6.17
N SER A 1100 -16.57 -44.70 -4.97
CA SER A 1100 -17.08 -44.16 -3.70
C SER A 1100 -16.00 -43.51 -2.82
N ILE A 1101 -14.82 -43.19 -3.37
CA ILE A 1101 -13.71 -42.62 -2.59
C ILE A 1101 -14.13 -41.35 -1.84
N ALA A 1102 -13.72 -41.27 -0.57
CA ALA A 1102 -13.74 -40.04 0.22
C ALA A 1102 -12.33 -39.44 0.22
N THR A 1103 -12.19 -38.16 -0.13
CA THR A 1103 -10.89 -37.51 -0.27
C THR A 1103 -10.87 -36.20 0.50
N PHE A 1104 -9.85 -36.04 1.33
CA PHE A 1104 -9.64 -34.89 2.19
C PHE A 1104 -8.20 -34.40 1.99
N THR A 1105 -8.03 -33.11 1.68
CA THR A 1105 -6.70 -32.49 1.48
C THR A 1105 -6.62 -31.25 2.35
N CYS A 1106 -5.56 -31.14 3.14
CA CYS A 1106 -5.48 -30.19 4.23
C CYS A 1106 -4.11 -29.52 4.32
N THR A 1107 -4.07 -28.21 4.61
CA THR A 1107 -2.83 -27.48 4.93
C THR A 1107 -2.77 -27.15 6.43
N VAL A 1108 -1.57 -27.11 7.01
CA VAL A 1108 -1.35 -26.69 8.40
C VAL A 1108 -1.08 -25.19 8.47
N GLY A 1109 -1.94 -24.46 9.17
CA GLY A 1109 -1.96 -23.00 9.24
C GLY A 1109 -2.94 -22.36 8.24
N LYS A 1110 -3.55 -21.24 8.63
CA LYS A 1110 -4.49 -20.48 7.78
C LYS A 1110 -3.75 -19.68 6.70
N LYS A 1111 -3.50 -20.31 5.55
CA LYS A 1111 -2.80 -19.73 4.40
C LYS A 1111 -3.41 -20.19 3.06
N PRO A 1112 -3.19 -19.46 1.95
CA PRO A 1112 -3.62 -19.91 0.62
C PRO A 1112 -2.97 -21.27 0.28
N SER A 1113 -3.75 -22.21 -0.24
CA SER A 1113 -3.32 -23.55 -0.60
C SER A 1113 -4.24 -24.20 -1.63
N ALA A 1114 -3.74 -25.18 -2.37
CA ALA A 1114 -4.51 -26.11 -3.19
C ALA A 1114 -5.25 -27.16 -2.35
N ALA A 1115 -5.00 -27.25 -1.04
CA ALA A 1115 -5.82 -28.02 -0.10
C ALA A 1115 -7.30 -27.58 -0.12
N ALA A 1116 -8.21 -28.51 0.21
CA ALA A 1116 -9.62 -28.21 0.42
C ALA A 1116 -9.90 -27.65 1.83
N ASN A 1117 -9.07 -27.98 2.81
CA ASN A 1117 -9.28 -27.65 4.21
C ASN A 1117 -8.01 -27.12 4.90
N TYR A 1118 -8.15 -26.65 6.14
CA TYR A 1118 -7.02 -26.36 7.03
C TYR A 1118 -7.20 -26.93 8.44
N LEU A 1119 -6.06 -27.15 9.10
CA LEU A 1119 -5.89 -27.21 10.56
C LEU A 1119 -5.05 -26.00 10.98
N ASN A 1120 -5.09 -25.57 12.23
CA ASN A 1120 -4.47 -24.32 12.68
C ASN A 1120 -2.95 -24.47 12.93
N ASP A 1121 -2.53 -25.60 13.51
CA ASP A 1121 -1.17 -25.87 13.97
C ASP A 1121 -0.91 -27.39 14.14
N VAL A 1122 0.29 -27.77 14.57
CA VAL A 1122 0.73 -29.17 14.75
C VAL A 1122 0.06 -29.87 15.94
N ASP A 1123 -0.41 -29.13 16.95
CA ASP A 1123 -1.11 -29.73 18.10
C ASP A 1123 -2.52 -30.17 17.72
N GLU A 1124 -3.21 -29.40 16.85
CA GLU A 1124 -4.48 -29.84 16.25
C GLU A 1124 -4.29 -31.04 15.30
N VAL A 1125 -3.15 -31.13 14.60
CA VAL A 1125 -2.79 -32.33 13.81
C VAL A 1125 -2.62 -33.56 14.72
N GLN A 1126 -1.93 -33.42 15.85
CA GLN A 1126 -1.78 -34.50 16.84
C GLN A 1126 -3.15 -34.99 17.36
N GLU A 1127 -4.02 -34.08 17.82
CA GLU A 1127 -5.34 -34.47 18.34
C GLU A 1127 -6.22 -35.12 17.27
N PHE A 1128 -6.13 -34.64 16.02
CA PHE A 1128 -6.83 -35.21 14.88
C PHE A 1128 -6.36 -36.64 14.55
N LEU A 1129 -5.04 -36.88 14.48
CA LEU A 1129 -4.50 -38.20 14.20
C LEU A 1129 -4.81 -39.21 15.32
N ASP A 1130 -4.72 -38.79 16.60
CA ASP A 1130 -5.15 -39.60 17.74
C ASP A 1130 -6.64 -39.95 17.66
N THR A 1131 -7.47 -39.08 17.10
CA THR A 1131 -8.89 -39.34 16.88
C THR A 1131 -9.12 -40.44 15.83
N LEU A 1132 -8.32 -40.48 14.76
CA LEU A 1132 -8.35 -41.58 13.78
C LEU A 1132 -7.92 -42.92 14.40
N VAL A 1133 -6.91 -42.93 15.29
CA VAL A 1133 -6.48 -44.13 16.03
C VAL A 1133 -7.60 -44.62 16.97
N LYS A 1134 -8.26 -43.72 17.71
CA LYS A 1134 -9.43 -44.03 18.56
C LYS A 1134 -10.64 -44.55 17.77
N VAL A 1135 -10.80 -44.13 16.51
CA VAL A 1135 -11.86 -44.64 15.61
C VAL A 1135 -11.51 -46.03 15.06
N SER A 1136 -10.22 -46.31 14.78
CA SER A 1136 -9.77 -47.61 14.30
C SER A 1136 -9.91 -48.70 15.37
N THR A 1137 -9.31 -48.48 16.54
CA THR A 1137 -9.22 -49.46 17.65
C THR A 1137 -10.57 -49.90 18.22
N ARG A 1138 -11.63 -49.10 18.03
CA ARG A 1138 -13.00 -49.45 18.42
C ARG A 1138 -13.64 -50.58 17.61
N ASN A 1139 -13.00 -51.10 16.56
CA ASN A 1139 -13.51 -52.23 15.77
C ASN A 1139 -13.17 -53.62 16.36
N ASP A 1140 -12.09 -53.75 17.14
CA ASP A 1140 -11.53 -55.06 17.51
C ASP A 1140 -12.08 -55.63 18.85
N ARG A 1141 -13.19 -55.10 19.35
CA ARG A 1141 -13.91 -55.64 20.52
C ARG A 1141 -15.34 -56.00 20.11
N PHE A 1142 -15.60 -57.31 20.02
CA PHE A 1142 -16.91 -57.85 19.62
C PHE A 1142 -18.02 -57.54 20.64
N TYR A 1143 -19.25 -57.57 20.13
CA TYR A 1143 -20.54 -57.21 20.75
C TYR A 1143 -20.70 -57.35 22.27
N SER A 1144 -21.21 -56.27 22.87
CA SER A 1144 -22.33 -56.34 23.81
C SER A 1144 -23.33 -55.23 23.46
N ALA A 1145 -24.64 -55.49 23.57
CA ALA A 1145 -25.70 -54.58 23.13
C ALA A 1145 -26.04 -53.46 24.15
N VAL A 1146 -25.12 -53.17 25.08
CA VAL A 1146 -25.35 -52.27 26.23
C VAL A 1146 -24.25 -51.20 26.28
N ASN A 1147 -24.45 -50.11 25.53
CA ASN A 1147 -24.17 -48.71 25.94
C ASN A 1147 -24.47 -47.69 24.82
N LEU A 1148 -25.69 -47.77 24.25
CA LEU A 1148 -26.27 -46.75 23.35
C LEU A 1148 -27.31 -45.88 24.09
N ARG A 1149 -27.08 -45.58 25.38
CA ARG A 1149 -27.95 -44.73 26.22
C ARG A 1149 -27.23 -43.71 27.11
N GLU A 1150 -25.89 -43.71 27.16
CA GLU A 1150 -25.10 -42.84 28.06
C GLU A 1150 -24.28 -41.77 27.31
N LEU A 1151 -24.56 -41.53 26.01
CA LEU A 1151 -23.86 -40.51 25.20
C LEU A 1151 -24.75 -39.36 24.70
N ASP A 1152 -26.06 -39.39 24.95
CA ASP A 1152 -26.97 -38.25 24.64
C ASP A 1152 -27.02 -37.19 25.78
N ASN A 1153 -26.47 -37.48 26.97
CA ASN A 1153 -26.65 -36.67 28.18
C ASN A 1153 -25.35 -36.07 28.73
N ASN A 1154 -24.49 -35.50 27.88
CA ASN A 1154 -23.40 -34.63 28.34
C ASN A 1154 -23.02 -33.53 27.34
N ALA A 1155 -24.02 -32.90 26.72
CA ALA A 1155 -23.86 -31.65 25.98
C ALA A 1155 -23.69 -30.47 26.95
N VAL A 1156 -22.51 -30.34 27.57
CA VAL A 1156 -22.15 -29.17 28.41
C VAL A 1156 -21.84 -27.96 27.53
N ILE A 1157 -22.88 -27.40 26.92
CA ILE A 1157 -22.84 -26.06 26.32
C ILE A 1157 -22.95 -25.06 27.46
N SER A 1158 -21.84 -24.39 27.78
CA SER A 1158 -21.79 -23.26 28.73
C SER A 1158 -21.82 -21.94 27.93
N PRO A 1159 -22.95 -21.19 27.88
CA PRO A 1159 -23.13 -20.09 26.92
C PRO A 1159 -23.24 -18.73 27.61
N PHE A 1160 -22.12 -18.04 27.81
CA PHE A 1160 -22.04 -16.74 28.49
C PHE A 1160 -20.86 -15.91 27.93
N ILE A 1161 -20.94 -14.60 27.67
CA ILE A 1161 -21.97 -13.57 27.98
C ILE A 1161 -22.25 -12.70 26.73
N ARG A 1162 -23.53 -12.40 26.47
CA ARG A 1162 -23.94 -11.09 25.91
C ARG A 1162 -24.59 -10.26 27.03
N PRO A 1163 -24.26 -8.97 27.21
CA PRO A 1163 -24.93 -8.14 28.21
C PRO A 1163 -26.33 -7.71 27.72
N ASN A 1164 -27.35 -7.91 28.56
CA ASN A 1164 -28.69 -7.37 28.30
C ASN A 1164 -28.77 -5.91 28.78
N THR A 1165 -29.23 -5.01 27.91
CA THR A 1165 -29.84 -3.74 28.33
C THR A 1165 -31.29 -3.95 28.75
N THR A 1166 -31.75 -3.17 29.72
CA THR A 1166 -33.05 -3.33 30.38
C THR A 1166 -34.15 -2.45 29.81
N THR A 1167 -35.35 -3.00 29.57
CA THR A 1167 -36.58 -2.22 29.34
C THR A 1167 -37.83 -2.86 29.97
N ILE A 1168 -38.02 -2.55 31.25
CA ILE A 1168 -39.28 -2.03 31.87
C ILE A 1168 -40.62 -2.76 31.59
N ALA A 1169 -41.14 -3.40 32.66
CA ALA A 1169 -42.55 -3.51 33.08
C ALA A 1169 -43.56 -4.40 32.28
N PRO A 1170 -44.72 -4.78 32.89
CA PRO A 1170 -44.98 -5.17 34.30
C PRO A 1170 -45.84 -6.47 34.43
N ALA A 1171 -46.29 -6.78 35.67
CA ALA A 1171 -47.39 -7.71 36.02
C ALA A 1171 -47.08 -9.24 35.94
N THR A 1172 -47.60 -10.14 36.80
CA THR A 1172 -48.41 -10.00 38.04
C THR A 1172 -48.36 -11.26 38.94
N GLN A 1173 -48.43 -11.04 40.27
CA GLN A 1173 -49.03 -11.91 41.33
C GLN A 1173 -48.50 -13.34 41.64
N GLY A 1174 -48.65 -13.73 42.92
CA GLY A 1174 -48.35 -15.07 43.49
C GLY A 1174 -46.87 -15.24 43.88
N GLY A 1175 -46.45 -15.55 45.11
CA GLY A 1175 -47.14 -16.13 46.27
C GLY A 1175 -46.88 -17.66 46.34
N MET A 1176 -46.55 -18.30 47.46
CA MET A 1176 -46.45 -17.88 48.87
C MET A 1176 -45.64 -18.94 49.67
N PHE A 1177 -44.82 -18.53 50.66
CA PHE A 1177 -44.35 -19.34 51.82
C PHE A 1177 -43.46 -20.59 51.55
N SER A 1178 -42.70 -21.19 52.50
CA SER A 1178 -41.98 -20.65 53.67
C SER A 1178 -41.06 -21.70 54.35
N ASN A 1179 -40.07 -21.21 55.12
CA ASN A 1179 -39.53 -21.77 56.39
C ASN A 1179 -38.53 -22.96 56.44
N ASN A 1180 -37.48 -22.70 57.26
CA ASN A 1180 -36.75 -23.59 58.18
C ASN A 1180 -35.81 -24.70 57.60
N ARG A 1181 -34.53 -24.77 58.00
CA ARG A 1181 -33.91 -25.04 59.35
C ARG A 1181 -34.10 -26.51 59.79
N SER A 1182 -33.09 -27.24 60.30
CA SER A 1182 -31.67 -26.92 60.58
C SER A 1182 -30.87 -28.14 61.09
N LEU A 1183 -29.57 -27.95 61.37
CA LEU A 1183 -28.65 -28.77 62.20
C LEU A 1183 -28.00 -30.02 61.55
N ASN A 1184 -26.92 -30.62 62.12
CA ASN A 1184 -25.55 -30.16 62.45
C ASN A 1184 -24.78 -31.25 63.26
N ALA A 1185 -23.48 -31.47 62.96
CA ALA A 1185 -22.50 -32.32 63.67
C ALA A 1185 -22.77 -33.86 63.75
N GLY A 1186 -21.77 -34.74 63.90
CA GLY A 1186 -20.31 -34.57 63.83
C GLY A 1186 -19.48 -35.64 64.59
N SER A 1187 -18.14 -35.61 64.48
CA SER A 1187 -17.14 -36.41 65.24
C SER A 1187 -17.04 -37.93 64.91
N ARG A 1188 -15.99 -38.73 65.17
CA ARG A 1188 -14.61 -38.66 65.76
C ARG A 1188 -13.93 -40.04 65.45
N SER A 1189 -12.63 -40.37 65.55
CA SER A 1189 -11.29 -39.70 65.53
C SER A 1189 -10.16 -40.76 65.71
N MET A 1190 -8.88 -40.36 65.83
CA MET A 1190 -7.68 -41.16 66.25
C MET A 1190 -7.07 -42.13 65.21
N SER A 1191 -5.76 -42.42 65.15
CA SER A 1191 -4.50 -41.83 65.72
C SER A 1191 -3.29 -42.67 65.21
N MET A 1192 -2.00 -42.27 65.15
CA MET A 1192 -1.24 -41.00 65.37
C MET A 1192 0.18 -41.16 64.75
N GLY A 1193 0.96 -40.08 64.58
CA GLY A 1193 2.40 -40.18 64.28
C GLY A 1193 3.03 -38.86 63.78
N ASN A 1194 3.85 -38.20 64.60
CA ASN A 1194 4.38 -36.84 64.34
C ASN A 1194 5.92 -36.82 64.19
N PHE A 1195 6.43 -35.82 63.46
CA PHE A 1195 7.45 -34.87 63.99
C PHE A 1195 7.34 -33.51 63.25
N HIS A 1196 7.76 -32.40 63.88
CA HIS A 1196 7.23 -31.06 63.57
C HIS A 1196 8.17 -29.90 64.01
N VAL A 1197 8.51 -28.98 63.08
CA VAL A 1197 8.94 -27.55 63.27
C VAL A 1197 8.62 -26.87 61.90
N ALA A 1198 7.90 -25.75 61.71
CA ALA A 1198 8.00 -24.35 62.18
C ALA A 1198 9.29 -23.63 61.71
N SER A 1199 9.33 -22.33 61.33
CA SER A 1199 8.30 -21.27 61.19
C SER A 1199 8.81 -20.06 60.35
N ASP A 1200 7.90 -19.36 59.65
CA ASP A 1200 7.85 -17.93 59.26
C ASP A 1200 9.08 -17.04 58.87
N PHE A 1201 8.74 -15.99 58.09
CA PHE A 1201 9.34 -14.63 57.96
C PHE A 1201 10.23 -14.20 56.76
N ARG A 1202 9.66 -13.22 56.01
CA ARG A 1202 10.27 -12.00 55.42
C ARG A 1202 11.09 -12.04 54.11
N LYS A 1203 11.25 -10.82 53.57
CA LYS A 1203 11.88 -10.41 52.30
C LYS A 1203 13.40 -10.57 52.33
N SER A 1204 14.00 -10.88 51.17
CA SER A 1204 15.38 -10.49 50.80
C SER A 1204 15.54 -10.40 49.28
N GLU A 1205 16.64 -9.82 48.81
CA GLU A 1205 16.93 -9.49 47.41
C GLU A 1205 17.55 -10.66 46.62
N PRO A 1206 17.54 -10.63 45.27
CA PRO A 1206 18.44 -11.44 44.46
C PRO A 1206 19.86 -10.82 44.46
N ALA A 1207 20.85 -11.59 44.89
CA ALA A 1207 22.24 -11.11 45.01
C ALA A 1207 22.98 -11.07 43.67
N LYS A 1208 23.92 -10.13 43.53
CA LYS A 1208 24.88 -10.06 42.42
C LYS A 1208 25.95 -11.15 42.56
N VAL A 1209 26.34 -11.77 41.45
CA VAL A 1209 27.63 -12.46 41.30
C VAL A 1209 28.27 -11.98 40.00
N SER A 1210 29.57 -11.66 40.03
CA SER A 1210 30.32 -11.08 38.92
C SER A 1210 31.66 -11.80 38.72
N ALA A 1211 31.91 -12.26 37.51
CA ALA A 1211 33.22 -12.66 36.98
C ALA A 1211 33.16 -12.44 35.45
N ASN A 1212 33.86 -11.43 34.93
CA ASN A 1212 35.28 -11.40 34.53
C ASN A 1212 35.43 -11.72 33.03
N LEU A 1213 35.23 -10.69 32.20
CA LEU A 1213 35.33 -10.76 30.74
C LEU A 1213 36.74 -10.29 30.29
N SER A 1214 37.78 -11.01 30.71
CA SER A 1214 39.19 -10.59 30.52
C SER A 1214 40.15 -11.74 30.19
N GLU A 1215 39.64 -12.83 29.62
CA GLU A 1215 40.41 -14.08 29.36
C GLU A 1215 40.20 -14.59 27.92
N PHE A 1216 39.86 -13.70 26.98
CA PHE A 1216 39.62 -14.06 25.56
C PHE A 1216 40.17 -13.06 24.54
N LEU A 1217 41.11 -12.20 24.96
CA LEU A 1217 41.93 -11.37 24.07
C LEU A 1217 43.40 -11.64 24.39
N GLY A 1218 43.90 -12.74 23.82
CA GLY A 1218 45.34 -13.01 23.76
C GLY A 1218 46.00 -12.11 22.72
N THR A 1219 47.20 -11.61 23.03
CA THR A 1219 47.99 -10.76 22.15
C THR A 1219 48.53 -11.56 20.95
N MET A 1220 48.48 -10.97 19.77
CA MET A 1220 49.50 -11.20 18.74
C MET A 1220 50.51 -10.07 18.87
N GLU A 1221 51.77 -10.43 19.12
CA GLU A 1221 52.94 -9.58 18.89
C GLU A 1221 53.58 -10.04 17.57
N ASP A 1222 54.28 -9.13 16.90
CA ASP A 1222 54.94 -9.42 15.62
C ASP A 1222 56.24 -10.23 15.82
N ASP A 1223 56.50 -11.19 14.94
CA ASP A 1223 57.81 -11.79 14.69
C ASP A 1223 57.89 -12.08 13.16
N ASP A 1224 58.94 -11.58 12.50
CA ASP A 1224 59.24 -11.83 11.08
C ASP A 1224 60.03 -13.16 10.90
N ASP A 1225 59.82 -13.88 9.77
CA ASP A 1225 60.87 -14.28 8.80
C ASP A 1225 60.45 -15.43 7.84
N ASP A 1226 61.20 -15.51 6.73
CA ASP A 1226 61.43 -16.65 5.79
C ASP A 1226 60.29 -17.24 4.92
N GLU A 1227 60.30 -16.77 3.65
CA GLU A 1227 60.29 -17.47 2.34
C GLU A 1227 59.44 -18.74 2.00
N ASP A 1228 59.06 -18.76 0.71
CA ASP A 1228 58.74 -19.91 -0.17
C ASP A 1228 57.52 -20.84 0.08
N GLY A 1229 56.74 -21.09 -0.99
CA GLY A 1229 56.09 -22.40 -1.17
C GLY A 1229 54.59 -22.48 -1.56
N ILE A 1230 54.26 -22.17 -2.81
CA ILE A 1230 53.59 -23.10 -3.77
C ILE A 1230 52.58 -24.14 -3.20
N PHE A 1231 51.29 -24.03 -3.61
CA PHE A 1231 50.21 -25.07 -3.60
C PHE A 1231 49.75 -25.56 -2.20
N ILE A 1232 48.48 -25.45 -1.80
CA ILE A 1232 47.20 -25.78 -2.49
C ILE A 1232 46.10 -24.77 -2.12
#